data_AF-A0AA96PGI5-F1
#
_entry.id   AF-A0AA96PGI5-F1
#
_cell.length_a   1.000
_cell.length_b   1.000
_cell.length_c   1.000
_cell.angle_alpha   90.00
_cell.angle_beta   90.00
_cell.angle_gamma   90.00
#
_symmetry.space_group_name_H-M   'P 1'
#
loop_
_entity.id
_entity.type
_entity.pdbx_description
1 polymer ?
#
loop_
_entity_poly.entity_id
_entity_poly.type
_entity_poly.pdbx_seq_one_letter_code
_entity_poly.pdbx_strand_id
1 'polypeptide(L)'
;MSAPIEFVFREAIASLQSGRLEAAERGLRKVLRQQPRHIATLNLLSVVLSQLKRHAEAEPFIRTALQLDASSDASFYNYGLVLKALQRPAEALQRFDGALAINPAIADSWNGRGTVLNDLKRYAEAIVAFDRAIALRPNYAEAIVNKANALLELRQYGDARATYDQALAINARLAEAWVGRGRAFIELARERDAQEAYRHALALKPDWPEALCALARLLLQNGDIAQALRLSCRALAVQETFETKATVAACLQSPLLQPDAGDIRSILERAISEAWVRPSTLAPACASFLVLNDALRSGMARLADPDVRSQPAETILASSGIEAFAGDSLLRAVLQATPVSSPSLEKFAMELRFVLLSVAHGASCAAVPSAVLTLFSAVARQCFINSYVFALSATEAEHVESLRSDVAARLASGAAVSALSLLAIASYMPLHALANPERLLDRRWPGSVSAVLDQQIRAWQEERRLSSLMPALTPVEDDVSLQVRSHYEEHPYPQWLAAEPVGPSTTLDAFLSEQFPDSSFMPGGKEGAIDILVAGCGTGRSAIHAAQRFRDAQVLAIDLSLKSLSYAQRQARALGIRNLRHAHADIMKLSSIGHTFEMIESSGVLHHLADPFAAWCILVSLLKPGGVMQIALYSEMARRDIVAARAFIAERGYRPVPADIRSCRQELLACENGTPLKNVTLTSDFYSLSDCRDLLFHGQEHRLTLLQIERFLSDNGLRFLGFDIDAATKRKYRQRCPADIAMTDLGSWHVFETENPYTFISMYQFWVQKM
;
A
#
# COMPACT_ATOMS: atom_id res chain seq x y z
N MET A 1 31.71 -41.55 -40.51
CA MET A 1 32.30 -40.29 -41.01
C MET A 1 31.49 -39.13 -40.47
N SER A 2 32.08 -38.18 -39.72
CA SER A 2 31.35 -37.00 -39.28
C SER A 2 31.08 -36.07 -40.46
N ALA A 3 29.85 -35.56 -40.60
CA ALA A 3 29.54 -34.57 -41.61
C ALA A 3 30.51 -33.36 -41.54
N PRO A 4 30.92 -32.77 -42.68
CA PRO A 4 31.80 -31.60 -42.71
C PRO A 4 31.26 -30.47 -41.83
N ILE A 5 32.13 -29.74 -41.13
CA ILE A 5 31.71 -28.70 -40.18
C ILE A 5 30.87 -27.60 -40.83
N GLU A 6 31.18 -27.25 -42.08
CA GLU A 6 30.38 -26.30 -42.88
C GLU A 6 28.96 -26.81 -43.14
N PHE A 7 28.79 -28.12 -43.33
CA PHE A 7 27.47 -28.72 -43.49
C PHE A 7 26.66 -28.61 -42.20
N VAL A 8 27.28 -28.93 -41.05
CA VAL A 8 26.64 -28.80 -39.73
C VAL A 8 26.27 -27.34 -39.43
N PHE A 9 27.13 -26.38 -39.81
CA PHE A 9 26.86 -24.96 -39.65
C PHE A 9 25.70 -24.48 -40.51
N ARG A 10 25.65 -24.89 -41.79
CA ARG A 10 24.51 -24.57 -42.69
C ARG A 10 23.20 -25.18 -42.21
N GLU A 11 23.20 -26.42 -41.73
CA GLU A 11 22.01 -27.05 -41.14
C GLU A 11 21.52 -26.33 -39.89
N ALA A 12 22.44 -25.83 -39.06
CA ALA A 12 22.09 -25.06 -37.87
C ALA A 12 21.45 -23.72 -38.25
N ILE A 13 21.97 -23.03 -39.28
CA ILE A 13 21.36 -21.79 -39.82
C ILE A 13 19.98 -22.09 -40.41
N ALA A 14 19.83 -23.15 -41.20
CA ALA A 14 18.55 -23.53 -41.77
C ALA A 14 17.52 -23.85 -40.67
N SER A 15 17.97 -24.48 -39.58
CA SER A 15 17.13 -24.73 -38.40
C SER A 15 16.68 -23.42 -37.74
N LEU A 16 17.59 -22.44 -37.60
CA LEU A 16 17.27 -21.11 -37.07
C LEU A 16 16.27 -20.36 -37.97
N GLN A 17 16.50 -20.35 -39.28
CA GLN A 17 15.58 -19.73 -40.26
C GLN A 17 14.19 -20.38 -40.25
N SER A 18 14.11 -21.67 -39.89
CA SER A 18 12.85 -22.39 -39.73
C SER A 18 12.23 -22.27 -38.32
N GLY A 19 12.79 -21.44 -37.44
CA GLY A 19 12.31 -21.26 -36.07
C GLY A 19 12.59 -22.43 -35.10
N ARG A 20 13.37 -23.44 -35.50
CA ARG A 20 13.73 -24.60 -34.66
C ARG A 20 14.94 -24.28 -33.79
N LEU A 21 14.73 -23.47 -32.76
CA LEU A 21 15.79 -22.88 -31.94
C LEU A 21 16.66 -23.92 -31.23
N GLU A 22 16.08 -24.97 -30.65
CA GLU A 22 16.82 -26.00 -29.93
C GLU A 22 17.65 -26.88 -30.89
N ALA A 23 17.16 -27.08 -32.11
CA ALA A 23 17.92 -27.78 -33.16
C ALA A 23 19.10 -26.92 -33.64
N ALA A 24 18.87 -25.62 -33.84
CA ALA A 24 19.92 -24.65 -34.16
C ALA A 24 20.99 -24.61 -33.05
N GLU A 25 20.59 -24.54 -31.78
CA GLU A 25 21.52 -24.56 -30.63
C GLU A 25 22.40 -25.81 -30.65
N ARG A 26 21.81 -27.01 -30.80
CA ARG A 26 22.57 -28.27 -30.84
C ARG A 26 23.58 -28.29 -31.99
N GLY A 27 23.18 -27.80 -33.16
CA GLY A 27 24.05 -27.68 -34.34
C GLY A 27 25.22 -26.72 -34.09
N LEU A 28 24.93 -25.51 -33.58
CA LEU A 28 25.95 -24.48 -33.29
C LEU A 28 26.92 -24.94 -32.20
N ARG A 29 26.46 -25.61 -31.14
CA ARG A 29 27.35 -26.18 -30.11
C ARG A 29 28.25 -27.27 -30.67
N LYS A 30 27.78 -28.07 -31.65
CA LYS A 30 28.60 -29.08 -32.33
C LYS A 30 29.72 -28.42 -33.16
N VAL A 31 29.43 -27.29 -33.81
CA VAL A 31 30.44 -26.49 -34.50
C VAL A 31 31.47 -25.93 -33.51
N LEU A 32 31.05 -25.35 -32.38
CA LEU A 32 32.00 -24.83 -31.38
C LEU A 32 32.87 -25.89 -30.70
N ARG A 33 32.39 -27.13 -30.55
CA ARG A 33 33.23 -28.23 -30.04
C ARG A 33 34.42 -28.53 -30.96
N GLN A 34 34.27 -28.31 -32.26
CA GLN A 34 35.31 -28.56 -33.25
C GLN A 34 36.12 -27.29 -33.56
N GLN A 35 35.48 -26.11 -33.52
CA GLN A 35 36.10 -24.81 -33.74
C GLN A 35 35.65 -23.81 -32.66
N PRO A 36 36.30 -23.78 -31.49
CA PRO A 36 35.88 -22.94 -30.36
C PRO A 36 35.93 -21.43 -30.62
N ARG A 37 36.73 -20.99 -31.61
CA ARG A 37 36.92 -19.57 -31.97
C ARG A 37 36.17 -19.17 -33.24
N HIS A 38 35.19 -19.95 -33.70
CA HIS A 38 34.40 -19.62 -34.89
C HIS A 38 33.39 -18.49 -34.59
N ILE A 39 33.77 -17.25 -34.94
CA ILE A 39 33.06 -16.00 -34.58
C ILE A 39 31.58 -16.04 -34.96
N ALA A 40 31.26 -16.44 -36.20
CA ALA A 40 29.87 -16.48 -36.66
C ALA A 40 29.00 -17.46 -35.85
N THR A 41 29.56 -18.57 -35.37
CA THR A 41 28.84 -19.51 -34.51
C THR A 41 28.66 -18.97 -33.10
N LEU A 42 29.67 -18.30 -32.54
CA LEU A 42 29.56 -17.65 -31.22
C LEU A 42 28.45 -16.59 -31.23
N ASN A 43 28.42 -15.74 -32.28
CA ASN A 43 27.37 -14.76 -32.49
C ASN A 43 25.99 -15.42 -32.63
N LEU A 44 25.81 -16.35 -33.58
CA LEU A 44 24.52 -17.00 -33.78
C LEU A 44 24.04 -17.77 -32.55
N LEU A 45 24.95 -18.41 -31.80
CA LEU A 45 24.58 -19.13 -30.59
C LEU A 45 24.07 -18.18 -29.50
N SER A 46 24.70 -17.01 -29.31
CA SER A 46 24.19 -16.01 -28.37
C SER A 46 22.81 -15.47 -28.75
N VAL A 47 22.52 -15.32 -30.04
CA VAL A 47 21.19 -14.92 -30.55
C VAL A 47 20.16 -16.01 -30.26
N VAL A 48 20.47 -17.26 -30.57
CA VAL A 48 19.59 -18.42 -30.29
C VAL A 48 19.32 -18.54 -28.79
N LEU A 49 20.35 -18.47 -27.95
CA LEU A 49 20.20 -18.52 -26.49
C LEU A 49 19.37 -17.35 -25.96
N SER A 50 19.52 -16.15 -26.53
CA SER A 50 18.69 -15.00 -26.18
C SER A 50 17.23 -15.17 -26.58
N GLN A 51 16.95 -15.73 -27.77
CA GLN A 51 15.57 -16.05 -28.18
C GLN A 51 14.93 -17.12 -27.28
N LEU A 52 15.74 -18.05 -26.75
CA LEU A 52 15.34 -19.02 -25.73
C LEU A 52 15.28 -18.44 -24.30
N LYS A 53 15.42 -17.11 -24.13
CA LYS A 53 15.45 -16.41 -22.83
C LYS A 53 16.59 -16.84 -21.89
N ARG A 54 17.64 -17.47 -22.41
CA ARG A 54 18.84 -17.93 -21.68
C ARG A 54 19.97 -16.91 -21.79
N HIS A 55 19.69 -15.66 -21.39
CA HIS A 55 20.59 -14.51 -21.59
C HIS A 55 21.94 -14.65 -20.85
N ALA A 56 21.92 -15.20 -19.64
CA ALA A 56 23.15 -15.41 -18.85
C ALA A 56 24.10 -16.42 -19.52
N GLU A 57 23.55 -17.44 -20.19
CA GLU A 57 24.35 -18.37 -20.98
C GLU A 57 24.82 -17.76 -22.30
N ALA A 58 24.08 -16.80 -22.86
CA ALA A 58 24.44 -16.13 -24.11
C ALA A 58 25.65 -15.20 -23.95
N GLU A 59 25.77 -14.52 -22.80
CA GLU A 59 26.77 -13.47 -22.56
C GLU A 59 28.23 -13.91 -22.82
N PRO A 60 28.72 -15.07 -22.31
CA PRO A 60 30.10 -15.47 -22.53
C PRO A 60 30.42 -15.68 -24.02
N PHE A 61 29.47 -16.19 -24.81
CA PHE A 61 29.68 -16.44 -26.24
C PHE A 61 29.79 -15.13 -27.02
N ILE A 62 28.89 -14.17 -26.79
CA ILE A 62 28.93 -12.89 -27.50
C ILE A 62 30.14 -12.05 -27.07
N ARG A 63 30.51 -12.09 -25.78
CA ARG A 63 31.73 -11.45 -25.29
C ARG A 63 32.98 -12.02 -25.95
N THR A 64 33.04 -13.35 -26.11
CA THR A 64 34.16 -14.01 -26.78
C THR A 64 34.18 -13.66 -28.28
N ALA A 65 33.04 -13.63 -28.95
CA ALA A 65 32.95 -13.22 -30.36
C ALA A 65 33.54 -11.81 -30.56
N LEU A 66 33.18 -10.87 -29.68
CA LEU A 66 33.65 -9.49 -29.73
C LEU A 66 35.15 -9.34 -29.41
N GLN A 67 35.70 -10.18 -28.53
CA GLN A 67 37.15 -10.22 -28.27
C GLN A 67 37.95 -10.74 -29.47
N LEU A 68 37.35 -11.63 -30.27
CA LEU A 68 37.98 -12.19 -31.46
C LEU A 68 37.87 -11.26 -32.68
N ASP A 69 36.80 -10.47 -32.74
CA ASP A 69 36.59 -9.46 -33.78
C ASP A 69 35.89 -8.22 -33.20
N ALA A 70 36.70 -7.20 -32.88
CA ALA A 70 36.23 -5.92 -32.38
C ALA A 70 35.77 -4.95 -33.49
N SER A 71 35.75 -5.39 -34.76
CA SER A 71 35.30 -4.58 -35.90
C SER A 71 33.88 -4.92 -36.37
N SER A 72 33.21 -5.87 -35.69
CA SER A 72 31.85 -6.30 -36.04
C SER A 72 30.79 -5.50 -35.31
N ASP A 73 30.08 -4.63 -36.04
CA ASP A 73 28.91 -3.89 -35.54
C ASP A 73 27.81 -4.85 -35.03
N ALA A 74 27.57 -5.95 -35.75
CA ALA A 74 26.58 -6.96 -35.37
C ALA A 74 26.92 -7.63 -34.03
N SER A 75 28.20 -7.84 -33.72
CA SER A 75 28.63 -8.42 -32.44
C SER A 75 28.39 -7.45 -31.28
N PHE A 76 28.68 -6.16 -31.49
CA PHE A 76 28.34 -5.09 -30.53
C PHE A 76 26.82 -4.99 -30.31
N TYR A 77 26.03 -4.93 -31.39
CA TYR A 77 24.57 -4.86 -31.33
C TYR A 77 23.96 -6.03 -30.55
N ASN A 78 24.34 -7.26 -30.89
CA ASN A 78 23.84 -8.46 -30.21
C ASN A 78 24.28 -8.49 -28.74
N TYR A 79 25.47 -7.99 -28.40
CA TYR A 79 25.87 -7.89 -27.00
C TYR A 79 25.04 -6.87 -26.23
N GLY A 80 24.74 -5.72 -26.86
CA GLY A 80 23.81 -4.73 -26.31
C GLY A 80 22.46 -5.33 -25.97
N LEU A 81 21.88 -6.14 -26.86
CA LEU A 81 20.62 -6.85 -26.61
C LEU A 81 20.71 -7.83 -25.43
N VAL A 82 21.80 -8.61 -25.33
CA VAL A 82 22.03 -9.54 -24.22
C VAL A 82 22.13 -8.78 -22.88
N LEU A 83 22.90 -7.70 -22.82
CA LEU A 83 23.08 -6.89 -21.62
C LEU A 83 21.78 -6.21 -21.17
N LYS A 84 20.99 -5.70 -22.13
CA LYS A 84 19.65 -5.17 -21.87
C LYS A 84 18.75 -6.23 -21.24
N ALA A 85 18.71 -7.44 -21.80
CA ALA A 85 17.91 -8.53 -21.25
C ALA A 85 18.40 -8.99 -19.86
N LEU A 86 19.69 -8.83 -19.57
CA LEU A 86 20.30 -9.02 -18.25
C LEU A 86 20.11 -7.84 -17.28
N GLN A 87 19.29 -6.85 -17.63
CA GLN A 87 19.04 -5.65 -16.81
C GLN A 87 20.30 -4.83 -16.51
N ARG A 88 21.23 -4.75 -17.48
CA ARG A 88 22.46 -3.94 -17.43
C ARG A 88 22.45 -2.82 -18.48
N PRO A 89 21.53 -1.84 -18.37
CA PRO A 89 21.27 -0.85 -19.43
C PRO A 89 22.46 0.08 -19.69
N ALA A 90 23.21 0.50 -18.66
CA ALA A 90 24.39 1.36 -18.86
C ALA A 90 25.47 0.70 -19.73
N GLU A 91 25.72 -0.60 -19.51
CA GLU A 91 26.67 -1.37 -20.33
C GLU A 91 26.11 -1.66 -21.71
N ALA A 92 24.81 -1.95 -21.82
CA ALA A 92 24.13 -2.12 -23.10
C ALA A 92 24.26 -0.86 -23.98
N LEU A 93 24.09 0.33 -23.37
CA LEU A 93 24.23 1.61 -24.07
C LEU A 93 25.62 1.74 -24.71
N GLN A 94 26.68 1.45 -23.94
CA GLN A 94 28.05 1.46 -24.46
C GLN A 94 28.24 0.51 -25.65
N ARG A 95 27.58 -0.66 -25.63
CA ARG A 95 27.69 -1.62 -26.75
C ARG A 95 26.96 -1.12 -27.99
N PHE A 96 25.78 -0.51 -27.85
CA PHE A 96 25.09 0.11 -28.99
C PHE A 96 25.88 1.30 -29.57
N ASP A 97 26.48 2.13 -28.72
CA ASP A 97 27.36 3.22 -29.16
C ASP A 97 28.58 2.67 -29.93
N GLY A 98 29.16 1.55 -29.48
CA GLY A 98 30.21 0.83 -30.19
C GLY A 98 29.78 0.31 -31.57
N ALA A 99 28.58 -0.26 -31.69
CA ALA A 99 28.03 -0.68 -32.97
C ALA A 99 27.87 0.50 -33.95
N LEU A 100 27.38 1.63 -33.45
CA LEU A 100 27.14 2.85 -34.24
C LEU A 100 28.43 3.59 -34.61
N ALA A 101 29.49 3.46 -33.83
CA ALA A 101 30.82 3.97 -34.16
C ALA A 101 31.44 3.22 -35.36
N ILE A 102 31.14 1.93 -35.50
CA ILE A 102 31.58 1.10 -36.64
C ILE A 102 30.68 1.36 -37.86
N ASN A 103 29.36 1.31 -37.66
CA ASN A 103 28.39 1.50 -38.73
C ASN A 103 27.19 2.34 -38.28
N PRO A 104 27.16 3.65 -38.59
CA PRO A 104 26.07 4.54 -38.19
C PRO A 104 24.80 4.40 -39.05
N ALA A 105 24.81 3.60 -40.12
CA ALA A 105 23.68 3.41 -41.04
C ALA A 105 22.74 2.26 -40.66
N ILE A 106 22.88 1.69 -39.46
CA ILE A 106 22.04 0.57 -38.98
C ILE A 106 20.89 1.08 -38.11
N ALA A 107 19.68 1.06 -38.67
CA ALA A 107 18.47 1.50 -37.96
C ALA A 107 18.22 0.73 -36.65
N ASP A 108 18.48 -0.57 -36.63
CA ASP A 108 18.25 -1.43 -35.45
C ASP A 108 19.16 -1.04 -34.27
N SER A 109 20.41 -0.64 -34.54
CA SER A 109 21.35 -0.16 -33.51
C SER A 109 20.92 1.18 -32.92
N TRP A 110 20.39 2.10 -33.74
CA TRP A 110 19.81 3.36 -33.26
C TRP A 110 18.53 3.12 -32.44
N ASN A 111 17.66 2.21 -32.85
CA ASN A 111 16.48 1.83 -32.06
C ASN A 111 16.91 1.19 -30.73
N GLY A 112 17.85 0.25 -30.74
CA GLY A 112 18.39 -0.39 -29.54
C GLY A 112 18.99 0.62 -28.56
N ARG A 113 19.77 1.58 -29.07
CA ARG A 113 20.28 2.73 -28.28
C ARG A 113 19.14 3.53 -27.66
N GLY A 114 18.13 3.91 -28.46
CA GLY A 114 16.96 4.65 -27.98
C GLY A 114 16.18 3.90 -26.90
N THR A 115 15.95 2.59 -27.07
CA THR A 115 15.24 1.77 -26.08
C THR A 115 16.01 1.71 -24.77
N VAL A 116 17.34 1.54 -24.80
CA VAL A 116 18.16 1.57 -23.58
C VAL A 116 18.15 2.95 -22.92
N LEU A 117 18.16 4.04 -23.70
CA LEU A 117 18.03 5.39 -23.15
C LEU A 117 16.67 5.62 -22.48
N ASN A 118 15.59 5.06 -23.03
CA ASN A 118 14.29 5.02 -22.36
C ASN A 118 14.34 4.25 -21.03
N ASP A 119 14.98 3.08 -20.98
CA ASP A 119 15.16 2.29 -19.75
C ASP A 119 15.97 3.08 -18.70
N LEU A 120 16.90 3.92 -19.15
CA LEU A 120 17.69 4.85 -18.33
C LEU A 120 16.96 6.19 -18.07
N LYS A 121 15.70 6.34 -18.48
CA LYS A 121 14.88 7.56 -18.37
C LYS A 121 15.48 8.81 -19.03
N ARG A 122 16.41 8.63 -19.98
CA ARG A 122 17.04 9.68 -20.80
C ARG A 122 16.22 9.93 -22.07
N TYR A 123 14.94 10.28 -21.88
CA TYR A 123 13.94 10.31 -22.96
C TYR A 123 14.27 11.27 -24.11
N ALA A 124 14.84 12.45 -23.82
CA ALA A 124 15.21 13.40 -24.86
C ALA A 124 16.29 12.84 -25.81
N GLU A 125 17.30 12.17 -25.25
CA GLU A 125 18.34 11.51 -26.05
C GLU A 125 17.81 10.27 -26.77
N ALA A 126 16.85 9.57 -26.15
CA ALA A 126 16.16 8.45 -26.77
C ALA A 126 15.40 8.88 -28.03
N ILE A 127 14.67 10.00 -27.97
CA ILE A 127 13.96 10.57 -29.13
C ILE A 127 14.94 10.84 -30.28
N VAL A 128 16.10 11.45 -30.01
CA VAL A 128 17.13 11.69 -31.04
C VAL A 128 17.59 10.38 -31.67
N ALA A 129 17.78 9.33 -30.87
CA ALA A 129 18.16 8.01 -31.39
C ALA A 129 17.04 7.39 -32.26
N PHE A 130 15.78 7.45 -31.83
CA PHE A 130 14.66 6.96 -32.61
C PHE A 130 14.47 7.75 -33.91
N ASP A 131 14.65 9.07 -33.89
CA ASP A 131 14.60 9.89 -35.11
C ASP A 131 15.64 9.45 -36.13
N ARG A 132 16.85 9.09 -35.69
CA ARG A 132 17.88 8.50 -36.57
C ARG A 132 17.46 7.14 -37.11
N ALA A 133 16.89 6.27 -36.28
CA ALA A 133 16.38 4.97 -36.73
C ALA A 133 15.27 5.12 -37.78
N ILE A 134 14.33 6.04 -37.56
CA ILE A 134 13.21 6.33 -38.46
C ILE A 134 13.70 6.96 -39.76
N ALA A 135 14.70 7.86 -39.71
CA ALA A 135 15.28 8.44 -40.92
C ALA A 135 15.95 7.39 -41.82
N LEU A 136 16.60 6.38 -41.22
CA LEU A 136 17.21 5.26 -41.95
C LEU A 136 16.17 4.24 -42.45
N ARG A 137 15.09 4.04 -41.70
CA ARG A 137 13.99 3.11 -42.02
C ARG A 137 12.63 3.76 -41.71
N PRO A 138 12.03 4.52 -42.66
CA PRO A 138 10.80 5.29 -42.39
C PRO A 138 9.56 4.48 -41.98
N ASN A 139 9.51 3.19 -42.33
CA ASN A 139 8.44 2.27 -41.95
C ASN A 139 8.77 1.45 -40.69
N TYR A 140 9.75 1.87 -39.88
CA TYR A 140 10.14 1.15 -38.66
C TYR A 140 9.15 1.42 -37.51
N ALA A 141 7.99 0.77 -37.58
CA ALA A 141 6.90 0.96 -36.63
C ALA A 141 7.29 0.86 -35.15
N GLU A 142 8.15 -0.09 -34.78
CA GLU A 142 8.62 -0.25 -33.39
C GLU A 142 9.39 0.99 -32.90
N ALA A 143 10.29 1.55 -33.71
CA ALA A 143 11.03 2.76 -33.36
C ALA A 143 10.09 3.98 -33.22
N ILE A 144 9.05 4.06 -34.04
CA ILE A 144 8.03 5.12 -33.96
C ILE A 144 7.21 5.00 -32.67
N VAL A 145 6.78 3.79 -32.30
CA VAL A 145 6.10 3.53 -31.01
C VAL A 145 7.00 3.87 -29.84
N ASN A 146 8.28 3.48 -29.89
CA ASN A 146 9.23 3.76 -28.82
C ASN A 146 9.50 5.28 -28.67
N LYS A 147 9.57 6.02 -29.78
CA LYS A 147 9.59 7.49 -29.79
C LYS A 147 8.34 8.07 -29.15
N ALA A 148 7.16 7.59 -29.55
CA ALA A 148 5.89 8.05 -29.00
C ALA A 148 5.81 7.81 -27.48
N ASN A 149 6.28 6.65 -27.00
CA ASN A 149 6.40 6.37 -25.57
C ASN A 149 7.33 7.38 -24.87
N ALA A 150 8.51 7.68 -25.44
CA ALA A 150 9.43 8.66 -24.87
C ALA A 150 8.82 10.07 -24.81
N LEU A 151 8.07 10.47 -25.84
CA LEU A 151 7.31 11.74 -25.86
C LEU A 151 6.23 11.77 -24.78
N LEU A 152 5.57 10.63 -24.54
CA LEU A 152 4.55 10.48 -23.50
C LEU A 152 5.15 10.67 -22.10
N GLU A 153 6.31 10.07 -21.84
CA GLU A 153 7.05 10.25 -20.58
C GLU A 153 7.60 11.68 -20.41
N LEU A 154 7.92 12.38 -21.51
CA LEU A 154 8.22 13.82 -21.52
C LEU A 154 6.98 14.73 -21.48
N ARG A 155 5.78 14.16 -21.34
CA ARG A 155 4.51 14.88 -21.30
C ARG A 155 4.19 15.71 -22.54
N GLN A 156 4.85 15.41 -23.65
CA GLN A 156 4.56 15.99 -24.96
C GLN A 156 3.41 15.21 -25.60
N TYR A 157 2.24 15.22 -24.94
CA TYR A 157 1.13 14.32 -25.24
C TYR A 157 0.55 14.53 -26.65
N GLY A 158 0.56 15.77 -27.15
CA GLY A 158 0.15 16.10 -28.52
C GLY A 158 1.05 15.43 -29.57
N ASP A 159 2.37 15.52 -29.38
CA ASP A 159 3.37 14.92 -30.27
C ASP A 159 3.40 13.40 -30.12
N ALA A 160 3.26 12.89 -28.89
CA ALA A 160 3.14 11.44 -28.63
C ALA A 160 1.95 10.86 -29.39
N ARG A 161 0.76 11.48 -29.27
CA ARG A 161 -0.44 11.08 -30.02
C ARG A 161 -0.20 11.08 -31.53
N ALA A 162 0.36 12.16 -32.08
CA ALA A 162 0.64 12.25 -33.52
C ALA A 162 1.63 11.16 -33.98
N THR A 163 2.62 10.84 -33.14
CA THR A 163 3.60 9.80 -33.42
C THR A 163 2.98 8.39 -33.34
N TYR A 164 2.05 8.13 -32.42
CA TYR A 164 1.28 6.88 -32.45
C TYR A 164 0.38 6.77 -33.69
N ASP A 165 -0.26 7.86 -34.11
CA ASP A 165 -1.07 7.90 -35.32
C ASP A 165 -0.20 7.51 -36.55
N GLN A 166 1.04 7.99 -36.60
CA GLN A 166 2.02 7.60 -37.63
C GLN A 166 2.35 6.09 -37.59
N ALA A 167 2.62 5.53 -36.40
CA ALA A 167 2.90 4.10 -36.26
C ALA A 167 1.70 3.24 -36.71
N LEU A 168 0.48 3.65 -36.34
CA LEU A 168 -0.76 2.96 -36.69
C LEU A 168 -1.11 3.07 -38.18
N ALA A 169 -0.72 4.16 -38.84
CA ALA A 169 -0.84 4.29 -40.30
C ALA A 169 0.07 3.30 -41.05
N ILE A 170 1.23 2.97 -40.49
CA ILE A 170 2.14 1.95 -41.03
C ILE A 170 1.62 0.54 -40.72
N ASN A 171 1.18 0.30 -39.48
CA ASN A 171 0.64 -0.98 -39.05
C ASN A 171 -0.46 -0.80 -37.99
N ALA A 172 -1.72 -0.95 -38.41
CA ALA A 172 -2.87 -0.80 -37.54
C ALA A 172 -3.04 -1.94 -36.50
N ARG A 173 -2.25 -3.02 -36.59
CA ARG A 173 -2.31 -4.20 -35.69
C ARG A 173 -1.36 -4.11 -34.49
N LEU A 174 -0.77 -2.94 -34.24
CA LEU A 174 0.09 -2.69 -33.08
C LEU A 174 -0.77 -2.36 -31.85
N ALA A 175 -1.11 -3.37 -31.04
CA ALA A 175 -1.88 -3.17 -29.83
C ALA A 175 -1.19 -2.17 -28.87
N GLU A 176 0.15 -2.23 -28.78
CA GLU A 176 0.97 -1.33 -27.97
C GLU A 176 0.78 0.15 -28.35
N ALA A 177 0.71 0.44 -29.65
CA ALA A 177 0.48 1.79 -30.14
C ALA A 177 -0.93 2.29 -29.78
N TRP A 178 -1.94 1.42 -29.79
CA TRP A 178 -3.30 1.76 -29.38
C TRP A 178 -3.40 2.08 -27.88
N VAL A 179 -2.74 1.33 -27.01
CA VAL A 179 -2.69 1.66 -25.57
C VAL A 179 -1.93 2.96 -25.32
N GLY A 180 -0.76 3.14 -25.93
CA GLY A 180 0.00 4.38 -25.82
C GLY A 180 -0.79 5.60 -26.30
N ARG A 181 -1.49 5.47 -27.43
CA ARG A 181 -2.43 6.49 -27.92
C ARG A 181 -3.56 6.78 -26.93
N GLY A 182 -4.13 5.73 -26.32
CA GLY A 182 -5.14 5.87 -25.28
C GLY A 182 -4.62 6.63 -24.05
N ARG A 183 -3.40 6.34 -23.59
CA ARG A 183 -2.72 7.07 -22.51
C ARG A 183 -2.56 8.54 -22.86
N ALA A 184 -2.07 8.85 -24.06
CA ALA A 184 -1.94 10.24 -24.52
C ALA A 184 -3.28 10.97 -24.57
N PHE A 185 -4.37 10.29 -24.97
CA PHE A 185 -5.71 10.89 -24.94
C PHE A 185 -6.23 11.18 -23.53
N ILE A 186 -5.95 10.32 -22.54
CA ILE A 186 -6.30 10.59 -21.14
C ILE A 186 -5.64 11.89 -20.66
N GLU A 187 -4.35 12.04 -20.91
CA GLU A 187 -3.59 13.23 -20.52
C GLU A 187 -4.06 14.51 -21.25
N LEU A 188 -4.61 14.35 -22.46
CA LEU A 188 -5.25 15.43 -23.22
C LEU A 188 -6.73 15.66 -22.85
N ALA A 189 -7.24 15.03 -21.79
CA ALA A 189 -8.64 15.08 -21.36
C ALA A 189 -9.66 14.65 -22.45
N ARG A 190 -9.23 13.77 -23.36
CA ARG A 190 -10.03 13.20 -24.47
C ARG A 190 -10.47 11.78 -24.16
N GLU A 191 -11.29 11.63 -23.12
CA GLU A 191 -11.68 10.34 -22.57
C GLU A 191 -12.40 9.40 -23.56
N ARG A 192 -13.26 9.95 -24.43
CA ARG A 192 -13.97 9.15 -25.44
C ARG A 192 -13.00 8.48 -26.42
N ASP A 193 -12.03 9.25 -26.91
CA ASP A 193 -11.00 8.75 -27.83
C ASP A 193 -10.07 7.74 -27.13
N ALA A 194 -9.75 7.97 -25.85
CA ALA A 194 -8.98 7.02 -25.05
C ALA A 194 -9.71 5.68 -24.91
N GLN A 195 -11.02 5.71 -24.62
CA GLN A 195 -11.85 4.52 -24.49
C GLN A 195 -11.88 3.70 -25.80
N GLU A 196 -12.04 4.37 -26.93
CA GLU A 196 -12.00 3.74 -28.26
C GLU A 196 -10.63 3.11 -28.54
N ALA A 197 -9.55 3.84 -28.25
CA ALA A 197 -8.19 3.33 -28.42
C ALA A 197 -7.93 2.07 -27.58
N TYR A 198 -8.33 2.05 -26.31
CA TYR A 198 -8.19 0.85 -25.47
C TYR A 198 -9.05 -0.32 -25.96
N ARG A 199 -10.27 -0.06 -26.47
CA ARG A 199 -11.11 -1.11 -27.07
C ARG A 199 -10.46 -1.70 -28.33
N HIS A 200 -9.83 -0.89 -29.18
CA HIS A 200 -9.07 -1.39 -30.32
C HIS A 200 -7.88 -2.25 -29.90
N ALA A 201 -7.12 -1.83 -28.88
CA ALA A 201 -6.03 -2.65 -28.34
C ALA A 201 -6.54 -4.02 -27.85
N LEU A 202 -7.67 -4.04 -27.13
CA LEU A 202 -8.28 -5.26 -26.62
C LEU A 202 -8.93 -6.12 -27.72
N ALA A 203 -9.34 -5.55 -28.84
CA ALA A 203 -9.78 -6.32 -30.00
C ALA A 203 -8.61 -7.09 -30.65
N LEU A 204 -7.40 -6.53 -30.60
CA LEU A 204 -6.19 -7.18 -31.11
C LEU A 204 -5.58 -8.17 -30.09
N LYS A 205 -5.60 -7.81 -28.80
CA LYS A 205 -5.09 -8.60 -27.68
C LYS A 205 -6.13 -8.62 -26.53
N PRO A 206 -7.10 -9.55 -26.54
CA PRO A 206 -8.19 -9.59 -25.56
C PRO A 206 -7.71 -9.75 -24.11
N ASP A 207 -6.66 -10.52 -23.89
CA ASP A 207 -6.15 -10.88 -22.56
C ASP A 207 -4.86 -10.11 -22.24
N TRP A 208 -4.90 -8.79 -22.39
CA TRP A 208 -3.78 -7.92 -22.04
C TRP A 208 -4.09 -7.12 -20.76
N PRO A 209 -3.49 -7.48 -19.59
CA PRO A 209 -3.82 -6.87 -18.31
C PRO A 209 -3.68 -5.34 -18.28
N GLU A 210 -2.64 -4.78 -18.91
CA GLU A 210 -2.41 -3.34 -18.95
C GLU A 210 -3.57 -2.58 -19.62
N ALA A 211 -4.01 -3.05 -20.79
CA ALA A 211 -5.13 -2.46 -21.52
C ALA A 211 -6.46 -2.63 -20.77
N LEU A 212 -6.68 -3.80 -20.14
CA LEU A 212 -7.86 -4.07 -19.32
C LEU A 212 -7.93 -3.13 -18.10
N CYS A 213 -6.82 -2.98 -17.37
CA CYS A 213 -6.72 -2.08 -16.24
C CYS A 213 -6.85 -0.61 -16.64
N ALA A 214 -6.27 -0.20 -17.78
CA ALA A 214 -6.39 1.17 -18.29
C ALA A 214 -7.85 1.52 -18.61
N LEU A 215 -8.56 0.63 -19.33
CA LEU A 215 -9.97 0.82 -19.63
C LEU A 215 -10.85 0.75 -18.37
N ALA A 216 -10.57 -0.17 -17.45
CA ALA A 216 -11.30 -0.29 -16.19
C ALA A 216 -11.18 0.98 -15.34
N ARG A 217 -9.98 1.55 -15.20
CA ARG A 217 -9.77 2.82 -14.47
C ARG A 217 -10.54 3.98 -15.10
N LEU A 218 -10.56 4.07 -16.43
CA LEU A 218 -11.34 5.10 -17.13
C LEU A 218 -12.85 4.93 -16.90
N LEU A 219 -13.36 3.70 -16.99
CA LEU A 219 -14.77 3.41 -16.74
C LEU A 219 -15.17 3.70 -15.29
N LEU A 220 -14.29 3.38 -14.34
CA LEU A 220 -14.46 3.69 -12.92
C LEU A 220 -14.58 5.20 -12.70
N GLN A 221 -13.71 6.00 -13.32
CA GLN A 221 -13.76 7.46 -13.27
C GLN A 221 -15.07 8.02 -13.86
N ASN A 222 -15.60 7.36 -14.90
CA ASN A 222 -16.84 7.75 -15.56
C ASN A 222 -18.11 7.19 -14.88
N GLY A 223 -17.95 6.44 -13.78
CA GLY A 223 -19.04 5.89 -12.98
C GLY A 223 -19.60 4.54 -13.47
N ASP A 224 -19.06 3.93 -14.53
CA ASP A 224 -19.45 2.58 -14.98
C ASP A 224 -18.70 1.50 -14.18
N ILE A 225 -19.08 1.36 -12.92
CA ILE A 225 -18.43 0.46 -11.96
C ILE A 225 -18.59 -1.00 -12.38
N ALA A 226 -19.74 -1.37 -12.93
CA ALA A 226 -20.03 -2.75 -13.30
C ALA A 226 -19.12 -3.22 -14.44
N GLN A 227 -18.91 -2.41 -15.48
CA GLN A 227 -17.98 -2.75 -16.55
C GLN A 227 -16.52 -2.66 -16.08
N ALA A 228 -16.18 -1.66 -15.26
CA ALA A 228 -14.84 -1.54 -14.67
C ALA A 228 -14.45 -2.78 -13.84
N LEU A 229 -15.35 -3.25 -12.97
CA LEU A 229 -15.13 -4.44 -12.16
C LEU A 229 -14.97 -5.70 -13.02
N ARG A 230 -15.81 -5.89 -14.04
CA ARG A 230 -15.66 -7.04 -14.97
C ARG A 230 -14.31 -7.06 -15.66
N LEU A 231 -13.85 -5.92 -16.19
CA LEU A 231 -12.58 -5.84 -16.90
C LEU A 231 -11.37 -6.02 -15.96
N SER A 232 -11.41 -5.42 -14.78
CA SER A 232 -10.35 -5.56 -13.78
C SER A 232 -10.24 -6.98 -13.22
N CYS A 233 -11.37 -7.66 -12.98
CA CYS A 233 -11.38 -9.08 -12.63
C CYS A 233 -10.82 -9.96 -13.76
N ARG A 234 -11.11 -9.63 -15.02
CA ARG A 234 -10.50 -10.33 -16.17
C ARG A 234 -8.99 -10.12 -16.21
N ALA A 235 -8.51 -8.90 -15.96
CA ALA A 235 -7.09 -8.59 -15.89
C ALA A 235 -6.39 -9.41 -14.79
N LEU A 236 -7.00 -9.47 -13.60
CA LEU A 236 -6.53 -10.25 -12.46
C LEU A 236 -6.44 -11.75 -12.79
N ALA A 237 -7.45 -12.30 -13.49
CA ALA A 237 -7.49 -13.71 -13.88
C ALA A 237 -6.40 -14.07 -14.91
N VAL A 238 -5.99 -13.13 -15.76
CA VAL A 238 -4.88 -13.33 -16.71
C VAL A 238 -3.54 -13.28 -15.99
N GLN A 239 -3.35 -12.29 -15.11
CA GLN A 239 -2.11 -12.13 -14.36
C GLN A 239 -2.36 -11.43 -13.02
N GLU A 240 -2.02 -12.09 -11.92
CA GLU A 240 -2.06 -11.44 -10.61
C GLU A 240 -0.82 -10.56 -10.42
N THR A 241 -1.02 -9.24 -10.45
CA THR A 241 -0.03 -8.19 -10.19
C THR A 241 -0.55 -7.21 -9.13
N PHE A 242 0.33 -6.34 -8.64
CA PHE A 242 -0.06 -5.23 -7.77
C PHE A 242 -1.13 -4.36 -8.44
N GLU A 243 -0.93 -4.01 -9.72
CA GLU A 243 -1.78 -3.14 -10.50
C GLU A 243 -3.17 -3.74 -10.73
N THR A 244 -3.26 -5.04 -11.03
CA THR A 244 -4.55 -5.71 -11.21
C THR A 244 -5.33 -5.79 -9.90
N LYS A 245 -4.65 -6.10 -8.77
CA LYS A 245 -5.27 -6.14 -7.44
C LYS A 245 -5.75 -4.74 -7.02
N ALA A 246 -4.91 -3.73 -7.21
CA ALA A 246 -5.24 -2.33 -6.91
C ALA A 246 -6.43 -1.82 -7.75
N THR A 247 -6.51 -2.19 -9.03
CA THR A 247 -7.62 -1.80 -9.91
C THR A 247 -8.94 -2.43 -9.47
N VAL A 248 -8.93 -3.73 -9.12
CA VAL A 248 -10.13 -4.40 -8.58
C VAL A 248 -10.53 -3.77 -7.26
N ALA A 249 -9.59 -3.56 -6.34
CA ALA A 249 -9.85 -2.94 -5.05
C ALA A 249 -10.41 -1.52 -5.19
N ALA A 250 -9.97 -0.73 -6.18
CA ALA A 250 -10.52 0.59 -6.46
C ALA A 250 -11.99 0.51 -6.93
N CYS A 251 -12.36 -0.50 -7.72
CA CYS A 251 -13.75 -0.74 -8.11
C CYS A 251 -14.61 -1.14 -6.89
N LEU A 252 -14.08 -1.98 -6.00
CA LEU A 252 -14.78 -2.44 -4.79
C LEU A 252 -15.06 -1.32 -3.79
N GLN A 253 -14.22 -0.28 -3.75
CA GLN A 253 -14.39 0.88 -2.87
C GLN A 253 -15.47 1.87 -3.34
N SER A 254 -15.96 1.73 -4.58
CA SER A 254 -16.94 2.67 -5.12
C SER A 254 -18.28 2.57 -4.38
N PRO A 255 -18.86 3.69 -3.91
CA PRO A 255 -20.19 3.69 -3.32
C PRO A 255 -21.30 3.35 -4.32
N LEU A 256 -21.00 3.40 -5.63
CA LEU A 256 -21.94 3.08 -6.71
C LEU A 256 -21.94 1.58 -7.07
N LEU A 257 -21.14 0.76 -6.40
CA LEU A 257 -21.07 -0.68 -6.62
C LEU A 257 -22.42 -1.36 -6.36
N GLN A 258 -22.94 -2.06 -7.36
CA GLN A 258 -24.22 -2.77 -7.26
C GLN A 258 -24.03 -4.23 -6.80
N PRO A 259 -24.94 -4.78 -5.98
CA PRO A 259 -24.84 -6.15 -5.46
C PRO A 259 -24.92 -7.27 -6.51
N ASP A 260 -25.50 -7.02 -7.69
CA ASP A 260 -25.76 -7.99 -8.75
C ASP A 260 -24.58 -8.21 -9.71
N ALA A 261 -23.45 -7.50 -9.53
CA ALA A 261 -22.31 -7.53 -10.45
C ALA A 261 -21.34 -8.74 -10.28
N GLY A 262 -21.87 -9.97 -10.15
CA GLY A 262 -21.11 -11.23 -10.12
C GLY A 262 -20.75 -11.72 -8.72
N ASP A 263 -19.71 -12.56 -8.60
CA ASP A 263 -19.24 -13.14 -7.32
C ASP A 263 -18.41 -12.13 -6.49
N ILE A 264 -19.00 -10.98 -6.20
CA ILE A 264 -18.35 -9.87 -5.50
C ILE A 264 -17.96 -10.26 -4.08
N ARG A 265 -18.78 -11.09 -3.41
CA ARG A 265 -18.52 -11.52 -2.03
C ARG A 265 -17.20 -12.29 -1.93
N SER A 266 -16.95 -13.22 -2.85
CA SER A 266 -15.67 -13.96 -2.89
C SER A 266 -14.49 -13.04 -3.18
N ILE A 267 -14.66 -12.08 -4.09
CA ILE A 267 -13.60 -11.12 -4.42
C ILE A 267 -13.29 -10.21 -3.21
N LEU A 268 -14.31 -9.70 -2.52
CA LEU A 268 -14.14 -8.91 -1.29
C LEU A 268 -13.43 -9.71 -0.19
N GLU A 269 -13.82 -10.97 0.01
CA GLU A 269 -13.18 -11.87 0.97
C GLU A 269 -11.70 -12.03 0.68
N ARG A 270 -11.33 -12.31 -0.58
CA ARG A 270 -9.93 -12.41 -0.99
C ARG A 270 -9.19 -11.09 -0.82
N ALA A 271 -9.78 -9.98 -1.29
CA ALA A 271 -9.14 -8.67 -1.27
C ALA A 271 -8.83 -8.18 0.17
N ILE A 272 -9.73 -8.44 1.12
CA ILE A 272 -9.51 -8.06 2.52
C ILE A 272 -8.56 -9.04 3.24
N SER A 273 -8.65 -10.35 2.97
CA SER A 273 -7.83 -11.37 3.63
C SER A 273 -6.38 -11.37 3.15
N GLU A 274 -6.16 -11.13 1.85
CA GLU A 274 -4.83 -10.98 1.23
C GLU A 274 -4.30 -9.54 1.31
N ALA A 275 -5.07 -8.60 1.91
CA ALA A 275 -4.73 -7.19 2.03
C ALA A 275 -4.30 -6.53 0.70
N TRP A 276 -5.12 -6.63 -0.35
CA TRP A 276 -4.86 -6.01 -1.67
C TRP A 276 -4.78 -4.48 -1.61
N VAL A 277 -5.40 -3.90 -0.60
CA VAL A 277 -5.30 -2.51 -0.14
C VAL A 277 -5.43 -2.54 1.39
N ARG A 278 -5.34 -1.39 2.05
CA ARG A 278 -5.62 -1.29 3.49
C ARG A 278 -7.00 -1.87 3.80
N PRO A 279 -7.14 -2.88 4.69
CA PRO A 279 -8.44 -3.51 4.97
C PRO A 279 -9.55 -2.53 5.38
N SER A 280 -9.19 -1.46 6.09
CA SER A 280 -10.12 -0.40 6.49
C SER A 280 -10.78 0.33 5.32
N THR A 281 -10.13 0.38 4.14
CA THR A 281 -10.73 1.03 2.95
C THR A 281 -11.78 0.15 2.28
N LEU A 282 -11.68 -1.18 2.43
CA LEU A 282 -12.68 -2.13 1.93
C LEU A 282 -13.80 -2.41 2.94
N ALA A 283 -13.59 -2.11 4.22
CA ALA A 283 -14.56 -2.41 5.27
C ALA A 283 -15.98 -1.85 5.00
N PRO A 284 -16.17 -0.62 4.50
CA PRO A 284 -17.51 -0.13 4.16
C PRO A 284 -18.19 -0.95 3.06
N ALA A 285 -17.44 -1.35 2.02
CA ALA A 285 -17.96 -2.19 0.95
C ALA A 285 -18.34 -3.58 1.48
N CYS A 286 -17.45 -4.21 2.26
CA CYS A 286 -17.75 -5.48 2.91
C CYS A 286 -19.01 -5.39 3.79
N ALA A 287 -19.15 -4.31 4.58
CA ALA A 287 -20.30 -4.11 5.45
C ALA A 287 -21.63 -4.07 4.67
N SER A 288 -21.67 -3.34 3.55
CA SER A 288 -22.83 -3.28 2.67
C SER A 288 -23.22 -4.66 2.12
N PHE A 289 -22.24 -5.51 1.78
CA PHE A 289 -22.53 -6.87 1.30
C PHE A 289 -22.92 -7.84 2.42
N LEU A 290 -22.41 -7.65 3.65
CA LEU A 290 -22.79 -8.47 4.80
C LEU A 290 -24.27 -8.30 5.15
N VAL A 291 -24.79 -7.07 5.15
CA VAL A 291 -26.20 -6.80 5.50
C VAL A 291 -27.20 -7.28 4.43
N LEU A 292 -26.75 -7.50 3.19
CA LEU A 292 -27.57 -8.03 2.11
C LEU A 292 -27.72 -9.56 2.15
N ASN A 293 -26.84 -10.27 2.86
CA ASN A 293 -26.96 -11.71 3.02
C ASN A 293 -28.14 -12.07 3.94
N ASP A 294 -29.05 -12.93 3.46
CA ASP A 294 -30.29 -13.24 4.16
C ASP A 294 -30.06 -13.90 5.53
N ALA A 295 -29.15 -14.86 5.63
CA ALA A 295 -28.85 -15.55 6.87
C ALA A 295 -28.28 -14.59 7.93
N LEU A 296 -27.38 -13.69 7.52
CA LEU A 296 -26.83 -12.64 8.37
C LEU A 296 -27.88 -11.61 8.76
N ARG A 297 -28.68 -11.11 7.81
CA ARG A 297 -29.75 -10.15 8.08
C ARG A 297 -30.77 -10.69 9.08
N SER A 298 -31.22 -11.93 8.89
CA SER A 298 -32.11 -12.60 9.84
C SER A 298 -31.44 -12.84 11.20
N GLY A 299 -30.15 -13.19 11.22
CA GLY A 299 -29.37 -13.33 12.45
C GLY A 299 -29.23 -12.02 13.22
N MET A 300 -28.92 -10.92 12.53
CA MET A 300 -28.84 -9.57 13.07
C MET A 300 -30.18 -9.13 13.66
N ALA A 301 -31.29 -9.39 12.96
CA ALA A 301 -32.64 -9.05 13.43
C ALA A 301 -33.00 -9.82 14.70
N ARG A 302 -32.74 -11.13 14.75
CA ARG A 302 -32.96 -11.95 15.96
C ARG A 302 -32.13 -11.46 17.13
N LEU A 303 -30.84 -11.21 16.93
CA LEU A 303 -29.93 -10.77 17.99
C LEU A 303 -30.23 -9.34 18.47
N ALA A 304 -30.88 -8.52 17.66
CA ALA A 304 -31.32 -7.19 18.06
C ALA A 304 -32.58 -7.19 18.95
N ASP A 305 -33.27 -8.34 19.07
CA ASP A 305 -34.45 -8.51 19.92
C ASP A 305 -34.05 -8.50 21.41
N PRO A 306 -34.57 -7.56 22.23
CA PRO A 306 -34.30 -7.52 23.66
C PRO A 306 -34.62 -8.83 24.38
N ASP A 307 -35.57 -9.62 23.88
CA ASP A 307 -35.97 -10.90 24.48
C ASP A 307 -34.86 -11.97 24.38
N VAL A 308 -33.87 -11.82 23.49
CA VAL A 308 -32.72 -12.74 23.46
C VAL A 308 -31.87 -12.57 24.70
N ARG A 309 -31.67 -11.34 25.20
CA ARG A 309 -30.85 -11.08 26.39
C ARG A 309 -31.50 -11.53 27.69
N SER A 310 -32.83 -11.63 27.72
CA SER A 310 -33.60 -12.04 28.91
C SER A 310 -33.77 -13.57 29.03
N GLN A 311 -33.39 -14.32 28.00
CA GLN A 311 -33.49 -15.78 27.98
C GLN A 311 -32.45 -16.48 28.88
N PRO A 312 -32.73 -17.71 29.36
CA PRO A 312 -31.74 -18.55 30.02
C PRO A 312 -30.51 -18.83 29.14
N ALA A 313 -29.33 -18.94 29.75
CA ALA A 313 -28.06 -19.14 29.05
C ALA A 313 -28.10 -20.35 28.10
N GLU A 314 -28.81 -21.40 28.48
CA GLU A 314 -28.94 -22.65 27.71
C GLU A 314 -29.75 -22.48 26.41
N THR A 315 -30.61 -21.47 26.32
CA THR A 315 -31.48 -21.24 25.15
C THR A 315 -30.99 -20.12 24.25
N ILE A 316 -30.17 -19.18 24.76
CA ILE A 316 -29.63 -18.03 24.01
C ILE A 316 -28.93 -18.47 22.72
N LEU A 317 -28.10 -19.52 22.77
CA LEU A 317 -27.38 -19.98 21.58
C LEU A 317 -28.36 -20.47 20.50
N ALA A 318 -29.37 -21.25 20.88
CA ALA A 318 -30.36 -21.77 19.95
C ALA A 318 -31.23 -20.65 19.35
N SER A 319 -31.70 -19.71 20.18
CA SER A 319 -32.55 -18.61 19.74
C SER A 319 -31.82 -17.57 18.89
N SER A 320 -30.49 -17.44 19.04
CA SER A 320 -29.66 -16.55 18.21
C SER A 320 -29.68 -16.93 16.72
N GLY A 321 -29.81 -18.23 16.42
CA GLY A 321 -29.64 -18.76 15.07
C GLY A 321 -28.23 -18.57 14.49
N ILE A 322 -27.20 -18.46 15.34
CA ILE A 322 -25.79 -18.26 14.93
C ILE A 322 -25.30 -19.34 13.95
N GLU A 323 -25.73 -20.59 14.12
CA GLU A 323 -25.32 -21.70 13.26
C GLU A 323 -25.62 -21.45 11.77
N ALA A 324 -26.67 -20.69 11.46
CA ALA A 324 -27.06 -20.37 10.08
C ALA A 324 -26.05 -19.49 9.34
N PHE A 325 -25.22 -18.72 10.06
CA PHE A 325 -24.27 -17.77 9.46
C PHE A 325 -22.85 -17.89 10.01
N ALA A 326 -22.58 -18.77 10.98
CA ALA A 326 -21.25 -18.97 11.55
C ALA A 326 -20.19 -19.40 10.51
N GLY A 327 -20.64 -20.02 9.41
CA GLY A 327 -19.78 -20.40 8.29
C GLY A 327 -19.39 -19.25 7.35
N ASP A 328 -20.03 -18.08 7.45
CA ASP A 328 -19.81 -16.98 6.50
C ASP A 328 -18.34 -16.51 6.54
N SER A 329 -17.66 -16.63 5.40
CA SER A 329 -16.23 -16.35 5.27
C SER A 329 -15.96 -14.86 5.23
N LEU A 330 -16.79 -14.07 4.54
CA LEU A 330 -16.65 -12.61 4.47
C LEU A 330 -16.82 -11.96 5.84
N LEU A 331 -17.79 -12.40 6.66
CA LEU A 331 -17.97 -11.90 8.02
C LEU A 331 -16.71 -12.13 8.85
N ARG A 332 -16.18 -13.36 8.80
CA ARG A 332 -14.96 -13.73 9.52
C ARG A 332 -13.75 -12.94 9.05
N ALA A 333 -13.62 -12.70 7.75
CA ALA A 333 -12.53 -11.92 7.19
C ALA A 333 -12.56 -10.47 7.69
N VAL A 334 -13.74 -9.83 7.69
CA VAL A 334 -13.91 -8.45 8.20
C VAL A 334 -13.56 -8.34 9.69
N LEU A 335 -14.12 -9.24 10.52
CA LEU A 335 -13.88 -9.28 11.98
C LEU A 335 -12.42 -9.56 12.37
N GLN A 336 -11.57 -9.95 11.42
CA GLN A 336 -10.18 -10.32 11.67
C GLN A 336 -9.18 -9.37 11.03
N ALA A 337 -9.63 -8.43 10.19
CA ALA A 337 -8.76 -7.60 9.37
C ALA A 337 -8.70 -6.12 9.80
N THR A 338 -9.77 -5.57 10.38
CA THR A 338 -9.87 -4.13 10.69
C THR A 338 -10.98 -3.85 11.73
N PRO A 339 -10.90 -2.75 12.49
CA PRO A 339 -12.05 -2.26 13.24
C PRO A 339 -13.29 -2.15 12.34
N VAL A 340 -14.43 -2.61 12.85
CA VAL A 340 -15.72 -2.59 12.17
C VAL A 340 -16.25 -1.17 12.28
N SER A 341 -16.15 -0.42 11.19
CA SER A 341 -16.53 1.00 11.10
C SER A 341 -17.97 1.19 10.64
N SER A 342 -18.92 0.50 11.29
CA SER A 342 -20.35 0.60 10.99
C SER A 342 -21.16 0.41 12.28
N PRO A 343 -22.10 1.32 12.62
CA PRO A 343 -22.89 1.19 13.84
C PRO A 343 -23.71 -0.11 13.92
N SER A 344 -24.26 -0.57 12.79
CA SER A 344 -25.09 -1.78 12.75
C SER A 344 -24.26 -3.05 12.97
N LEU A 345 -23.07 -3.10 12.38
CA LEU A 345 -22.15 -4.22 12.58
C LEU A 345 -21.44 -4.17 13.94
N GLU A 346 -21.16 -2.98 14.49
CA GLU A 346 -20.70 -2.83 15.88
C GLU A 346 -21.74 -3.42 16.83
N LYS A 347 -23.02 -3.05 16.70
CA LYS A 347 -24.11 -3.63 17.50
C LYS A 347 -24.17 -5.15 17.34
N PHE A 348 -24.11 -5.65 16.12
CA PHE A 348 -24.12 -7.09 15.85
C PHE A 348 -22.94 -7.82 16.52
N ALA A 349 -21.73 -7.27 16.46
CA ALA A 349 -20.56 -7.84 17.13
C ALA A 349 -20.70 -7.82 18.66
N MET A 350 -21.30 -6.77 19.23
CA MET A 350 -21.63 -6.72 20.66
C MET A 350 -22.61 -7.81 21.07
N GLU A 351 -23.65 -8.07 20.28
CA GLU A 351 -24.61 -9.15 20.58
C GLU A 351 -23.97 -10.55 20.45
N LEU A 352 -23.14 -10.78 19.42
CA LEU A 352 -22.39 -12.04 19.31
C LEU A 352 -21.47 -12.28 20.51
N ARG A 353 -20.81 -11.20 20.98
CA ARG A 353 -19.97 -11.23 22.17
C ARG A 353 -20.79 -11.51 23.44
N PHE A 354 -21.99 -10.95 23.56
CA PHE A 354 -22.90 -11.23 24.66
C PHE A 354 -23.32 -12.71 24.67
N VAL A 355 -23.73 -13.26 23.52
CA VAL A 355 -24.09 -14.69 23.41
C VAL A 355 -22.93 -15.59 23.84
N LEU A 356 -21.71 -15.30 23.39
CA LEU A 356 -20.51 -16.01 23.81
C LEU A 356 -20.33 -15.98 25.34
N LEU A 357 -20.47 -14.82 25.96
CA LEU A 357 -20.32 -14.66 27.40
C LEU A 357 -21.37 -15.48 28.16
N SER A 358 -22.63 -15.39 27.75
CA SER A 358 -23.74 -16.12 28.39
C SER A 358 -23.56 -17.64 28.29
N VAL A 359 -23.16 -18.14 27.12
CA VAL A 359 -22.89 -19.58 26.92
C VAL A 359 -21.66 -20.04 27.73
N ALA A 360 -20.62 -19.21 27.82
CA ALA A 360 -19.42 -19.53 28.58
C ALA A 360 -19.65 -19.53 30.10
N HIS A 361 -20.57 -18.68 30.58
CA HIS A 361 -20.92 -18.56 32.00
C HIS A 361 -21.97 -19.59 32.45
N GLY A 362 -22.87 -20.01 31.56
CA GLY A 362 -23.88 -21.02 31.84
C GLY A 362 -23.29 -22.41 32.18
N ALA A 363 -23.97 -23.17 33.04
CA ALA A 363 -23.50 -24.47 33.53
C ALA A 363 -23.37 -25.56 32.44
N SER A 364 -23.93 -25.32 31.25
CA SER A 364 -23.80 -26.19 30.07
C SER A 364 -22.68 -25.69 29.15
N CYS A 365 -21.43 -26.05 29.47
CA CYS A 365 -20.29 -25.92 28.55
C CYS A 365 -20.37 -26.98 27.41
N ALA A 366 -21.55 -27.15 26.80
CA ALA A 366 -21.75 -28.07 25.69
C ALA A 366 -20.83 -27.69 24.53
N ALA A 367 -20.27 -28.71 23.86
CA ALA A 367 -19.41 -28.49 22.70
C ALA A 367 -20.21 -27.75 21.60
N VAL A 368 -19.76 -26.56 21.23
CA VAL A 368 -20.34 -25.82 20.11
C VAL A 368 -19.80 -26.36 18.77
N PRO A 369 -20.54 -26.22 17.67
CA PRO A 369 -20.03 -26.55 16.35
C PRO A 369 -18.75 -25.78 16.01
N SER A 370 -17.85 -26.42 15.24
CA SER A 370 -16.55 -25.83 14.87
C SER A 370 -16.67 -24.46 14.17
N ALA A 371 -17.70 -24.28 13.33
CA ALA A 371 -17.98 -23.00 12.69
C ALA A 371 -18.31 -21.90 13.70
N VAL A 372 -19.12 -22.21 14.73
CA VAL A 372 -19.49 -21.29 15.80
C VAL A 372 -18.27 -20.90 16.63
N LEU A 373 -17.43 -21.88 17.00
CA LEU A 373 -16.17 -21.61 17.70
C LEU A 373 -15.24 -20.70 16.89
N THR A 374 -15.19 -20.89 15.57
CA THR A 374 -14.39 -20.07 14.66
C THR A 374 -14.93 -18.64 14.56
N LEU A 375 -16.25 -18.46 14.52
CA LEU A 375 -16.87 -17.14 14.59
C LEU A 375 -16.58 -16.45 15.93
N PHE A 376 -16.73 -17.13 17.06
CA PHE A 376 -16.40 -16.57 18.37
C PHE A 376 -14.92 -16.20 18.50
N SER A 377 -14.03 -16.98 17.87
CA SER A 377 -12.62 -16.61 17.78
C SER A 377 -12.43 -15.32 16.96
N ALA A 378 -13.18 -15.15 15.86
CA ALA A 378 -13.17 -13.90 15.10
C ALA A 378 -13.67 -12.70 15.92
N VAL A 379 -14.74 -12.87 16.71
CA VAL A 379 -15.26 -11.84 17.62
C VAL A 379 -14.23 -11.47 18.69
N ALA A 380 -13.56 -12.44 19.30
CA ALA A 380 -12.50 -12.19 20.29
C ALA A 380 -11.33 -11.41 19.68
N ARG A 381 -10.93 -11.74 18.45
CA ARG A 381 -9.92 -10.97 17.69
C ARG A 381 -10.43 -9.55 17.41
N GLN A 382 -11.66 -9.39 16.96
CA GLN A 382 -12.25 -8.08 16.68
C GLN A 382 -12.25 -7.15 17.88
N CYS A 383 -12.56 -7.69 19.07
CA CYS A 383 -12.54 -6.93 20.32
C CYS A 383 -11.13 -6.50 20.72
N PHE A 384 -10.11 -7.30 20.39
CA PHE A 384 -8.72 -6.88 20.56
C PHE A 384 -8.31 -5.83 19.52
N ILE A 385 -8.72 -6.02 18.26
CA ILE A 385 -8.42 -5.13 17.13
C ILE A 385 -8.97 -3.72 17.34
N ASN A 386 -10.17 -3.60 17.91
CA ASN A 386 -10.78 -2.31 18.21
C ASN A 386 -10.44 -1.78 19.61
N SER A 387 -9.42 -2.35 20.27
CA SER A 387 -8.99 -1.94 21.61
C SER A 387 -10.12 -1.97 22.65
N TYR A 388 -11.05 -2.93 22.54
CA TYR A 388 -12.20 -3.13 23.42
C TYR A 388 -13.13 -1.91 23.49
N VAL A 389 -13.39 -1.25 22.36
CA VAL A 389 -14.23 -0.01 22.30
C VAL A 389 -15.72 -0.23 22.57
N PHE A 390 -16.20 -1.47 22.49
CA PHE A 390 -17.61 -1.80 22.66
C PHE A 390 -18.12 -1.47 24.07
N ALA A 391 -19.38 -1.07 24.17
CA ALA A 391 -20.05 -0.79 25.44
C ALA A 391 -20.02 -2.02 26.36
N LEU A 392 -20.03 -1.79 27.68
CA LEU A 392 -19.96 -2.83 28.70
C LEU A 392 -21.01 -2.56 29.77
N SER A 393 -21.96 -3.47 29.95
CA SER A 393 -22.92 -3.41 31.06
C SER A 393 -22.33 -3.95 32.37
N ALA A 394 -22.93 -3.59 33.51
CA ALA A 394 -22.53 -4.08 34.82
C ALA A 394 -22.64 -5.62 34.91
N THR A 395 -23.72 -6.20 34.39
CA THR A 395 -23.93 -7.65 34.36
C THR A 395 -22.87 -8.37 33.52
N GLU A 396 -22.53 -7.85 32.34
CA GLU A 396 -21.43 -8.40 31.54
C GLU A 396 -20.10 -8.33 32.31
N ALA A 397 -19.81 -7.22 32.99
CA ALA A 397 -18.59 -7.05 33.76
C ALA A 397 -18.48 -8.07 34.92
N GLU A 398 -19.57 -8.32 35.64
CA GLU A 398 -19.63 -9.32 36.72
C GLU A 398 -19.39 -10.75 36.19
N HIS A 399 -20.04 -11.12 35.08
CA HIS A 399 -19.84 -12.44 34.46
C HIS A 399 -18.40 -12.63 33.93
N VAL A 400 -17.81 -11.60 33.33
CA VAL A 400 -16.42 -11.64 32.85
C VAL A 400 -15.46 -11.82 34.03
N GLU A 401 -15.66 -11.11 35.14
CA GLU A 401 -14.81 -11.22 36.33
C GLU A 401 -14.92 -12.59 37.00
N SER A 402 -16.12 -13.16 37.03
CA SER A 402 -16.36 -14.54 37.48
C SER A 402 -15.58 -15.55 36.62
N LEU A 403 -15.68 -15.45 35.29
CA LEU A 403 -14.93 -16.31 34.37
C LEU A 403 -13.42 -16.11 34.50
N ARG A 404 -12.96 -14.87 34.66
CA ARG A 404 -11.54 -14.53 34.86
C ARG A 404 -10.99 -15.24 36.10
N SER A 405 -11.75 -15.22 37.19
CA SER A 405 -11.38 -15.87 38.45
C SER A 405 -11.33 -17.40 38.33
N ASP A 406 -12.33 -18.02 37.68
CA ASP A 406 -12.34 -19.48 37.42
C ASP A 406 -11.15 -19.90 36.53
N VAL A 407 -10.90 -19.19 35.44
CA VAL A 407 -9.77 -19.48 34.54
C VAL A 407 -8.45 -19.32 35.26
N ALA A 408 -8.27 -18.28 36.09
CA ALA A 408 -7.05 -18.11 36.89
C ALA A 408 -6.84 -19.29 37.87
N ALA A 409 -7.88 -19.74 38.56
CA ALA A 409 -7.81 -20.89 39.46
C ALA A 409 -7.47 -22.21 38.73
N ARG A 410 -8.04 -22.41 37.53
CA ARG A 410 -7.74 -23.55 36.66
C ARG A 410 -6.32 -23.51 36.12
N LEU A 411 -5.83 -22.33 35.75
CA LEU A 411 -4.45 -22.14 35.33
C LEU A 411 -3.48 -22.43 36.48
N ALA A 412 -3.78 -22.02 37.71
CA ALA A 412 -2.96 -22.31 38.88
C ALA A 412 -2.91 -23.82 39.19
N SER A 413 -4.06 -24.49 39.21
CA SER A 413 -4.19 -25.93 39.51
C SER A 413 -3.77 -26.86 38.36
N GLY A 414 -3.57 -26.33 37.15
CA GLY A 414 -3.30 -27.14 35.96
C GLY A 414 -4.56 -27.80 35.37
N ALA A 415 -5.75 -27.46 35.85
CA ALA A 415 -7.01 -27.99 35.35
C ALA A 415 -7.31 -27.53 33.91
N ALA A 416 -8.16 -28.29 33.21
CA ALA A 416 -8.61 -27.95 31.85
C ALA A 416 -9.36 -26.60 31.84
N VAL A 417 -9.12 -25.81 30.80
CA VAL A 417 -9.76 -24.50 30.57
C VAL A 417 -10.59 -24.63 29.29
N SER A 418 -11.85 -24.22 29.34
CA SER A 418 -12.75 -24.26 28.19
C SER A 418 -12.34 -23.21 27.15
N ALA A 419 -12.43 -23.57 25.87
CA ALA A 419 -12.22 -22.62 24.78
C ALA A 419 -13.24 -21.48 24.83
N LEU A 420 -14.49 -21.76 25.22
CA LEU A 420 -15.54 -20.74 25.30
C LEU A 420 -15.25 -19.72 26.41
N SER A 421 -14.85 -20.17 27.61
CA SER A 421 -14.46 -19.28 28.70
C SER A 421 -13.28 -18.40 28.31
N LEU A 422 -12.29 -18.98 27.61
CA LEU A 422 -11.14 -18.23 27.11
C LEU A 422 -11.53 -17.18 26.08
N LEU A 423 -12.33 -17.55 25.07
CA LEU A 423 -12.79 -16.63 24.02
C LEU A 423 -13.71 -15.54 24.58
N ALA A 424 -14.55 -15.88 25.57
CA ALA A 424 -15.39 -14.91 26.26
C ALA A 424 -14.51 -13.86 26.93
N ILE A 425 -13.56 -14.25 27.79
CA ILE A 425 -12.60 -13.32 28.42
C ILE A 425 -11.88 -12.49 27.36
N ALA A 426 -11.33 -13.14 26.32
CA ALA A 426 -10.58 -12.50 25.24
C ALA A 426 -11.38 -11.43 24.47
N SER A 427 -12.71 -11.48 24.54
CA SER A 427 -13.61 -10.51 23.90
C SER A 427 -13.93 -9.28 24.77
N TYR A 428 -13.57 -9.29 26.06
CA TYR A 428 -13.80 -8.16 26.98
C TYR A 428 -12.50 -7.57 27.54
N MET A 429 -11.43 -8.35 27.58
CA MET A 429 -10.11 -7.93 28.03
C MET A 429 -8.99 -8.75 27.37
N PRO A 430 -7.76 -8.23 27.29
CA PRO A 430 -6.66 -8.97 26.67
C PRO A 430 -6.20 -10.15 27.53
N LEU A 431 -5.97 -11.29 26.89
CA LEU A 431 -5.55 -12.51 27.59
C LEU A 431 -4.20 -12.41 28.31
N HIS A 432 -3.28 -11.54 27.87
CA HIS A 432 -2.02 -11.32 28.59
C HIS A 432 -2.20 -10.66 29.97
N ALA A 433 -3.38 -10.12 30.29
CA ALA A 433 -3.70 -9.57 31.60
C ALA A 433 -4.22 -10.63 32.60
N LEU A 434 -4.35 -11.90 32.18
CA LEU A 434 -4.63 -13.02 33.09
C LEU A 434 -3.42 -13.33 33.98
N ALA A 435 -3.65 -14.05 35.07
CA ALA A 435 -2.57 -14.60 35.88
C ALA A 435 -1.95 -15.83 35.18
N ASN A 436 -0.63 -15.86 35.03
CA ASN A 436 0.14 -16.92 34.36
C ASN A 436 -0.36 -17.26 32.93
N PRO A 437 -0.50 -16.26 32.03
CA PRO A 437 -1.10 -16.44 30.71
C PRO A 437 -0.26 -17.36 29.81
N GLU A 438 1.05 -17.49 30.06
CA GLU A 438 1.95 -18.39 29.35
C GLU A 438 1.54 -19.85 29.45
N ARG A 439 0.89 -20.27 30.55
CA ARG A 439 0.39 -21.65 30.71
C ARG A 439 -0.73 -22.01 29.72
N LEU A 440 -1.34 -21.01 29.06
CA LEU A 440 -2.27 -21.25 27.96
C LEU A 440 -1.54 -21.70 26.69
N LEU A 441 -0.28 -21.31 26.50
CA LEU A 441 0.52 -21.64 25.32
C LEU A 441 1.04 -23.10 25.34
N ASP A 442 1.14 -23.70 26.52
CA ASP A 442 1.56 -25.10 26.72
C ASP A 442 0.46 -26.11 26.37
N ARG A 443 -0.75 -25.63 26.06
CA ARG A 443 -1.95 -26.44 25.81
C ARG A 443 -2.25 -26.56 24.33
N ARG A 444 -2.97 -27.63 23.95
CA ARG A 444 -3.47 -27.82 22.58
C ARG A 444 -4.81 -27.12 22.41
N TRP A 445 -4.90 -26.29 21.37
CA TRP A 445 -6.09 -25.53 21.03
C TRP A 445 -6.47 -25.73 19.55
N PRO A 446 -7.77 -25.64 19.20
CA PRO A 446 -8.19 -25.50 17.81
C PRO A 446 -7.48 -24.34 17.12
N GLY A 447 -7.22 -24.43 15.82
CA GLY A 447 -6.45 -23.42 15.08
C GLY A 447 -6.99 -21.99 15.22
N SER A 448 -8.33 -21.84 15.26
CA SER A 448 -8.99 -20.55 15.46
C SER A 448 -8.71 -19.93 16.84
N VAL A 449 -8.66 -20.74 17.90
CA VAL A 449 -8.33 -20.31 19.26
C VAL A 449 -6.83 -20.04 19.40
N SER A 450 -5.98 -20.86 18.76
CA SER A 450 -4.54 -20.61 18.69
C SER A 450 -4.23 -19.23 18.09
N ALA A 451 -4.95 -18.81 17.05
CA ALA A 451 -4.78 -17.49 16.46
C ALA A 451 -5.13 -16.33 17.43
N VAL A 452 -6.07 -16.53 18.36
CA VAL A 452 -6.36 -15.57 19.43
C VAL A 452 -5.19 -15.49 20.42
N LEU A 453 -4.62 -16.64 20.79
CA LEU A 453 -3.44 -16.71 21.68
C LEU A 453 -2.19 -16.10 21.02
N ASP A 454 -2.00 -16.32 19.72
CA ASP A 454 -0.94 -15.68 18.94
C ASP A 454 -1.04 -14.16 19.01
N GLN A 455 -2.24 -13.62 18.77
CA GLN A 455 -2.50 -12.19 18.78
C GLN A 455 -2.39 -11.57 20.18
N GLN A 456 -2.99 -12.19 21.19
CA GLN A 456 -3.16 -11.56 22.50
C GLN A 456 -2.07 -11.89 23.53
N ILE A 457 -1.29 -12.97 23.32
CA ILE A 457 -0.25 -13.41 24.26
C ILE A 457 1.13 -13.48 23.57
N ARG A 458 1.29 -14.27 22.50
CA ARG A 458 2.63 -14.48 21.88
C ARG A 458 3.19 -13.19 21.30
N ALA A 459 2.37 -12.44 20.56
CA ALA A 459 2.76 -11.14 20.02
C ALA A 459 3.20 -10.17 21.13
N TRP A 460 2.45 -10.13 22.24
CA TRP A 460 2.77 -9.29 23.40
C TRP A 460 4.08 -9.70 24.10
N GLN A 461 4.33 -11.01 24.26
CA GLN A 461 5.59 -11.50 24.84
C GLN A 461 6.80 -11.08 23.99
N GLU A 462 6.69 -11.19 22.66
CA GLU A 462 7.74 -10.74 21.74
C GLU A 462 7.92 -9.22 21.79
N GLU A 463 6.82 -8.45 21.79
CA GLU A 463 6.88 -6.98 21.93
C GLU A 463 7.56 -6.55 23.23
N ARG A 464 7.28 -7.22 24.36
CA ARG A 464 7.98 -6.94 25.63
C ARG A 464 9.47 -7.22 25.56
N ARG A 465 9.88 -8.29 24.87
CA ARG A 465 11.28 -8.62 24.64
C ARG A 465 11.96 -7.60 23.72
N LEU A 466 11.25 -7.10 22.72
CA LEU A 466 11.74 -6.06 21.82
C LEU A 466 11.94 -4.73 22.56
N SER A 467 10.99 -4.38 23.42
CA SER A 467 11.04 -3.16 24.23
C SER A 467 12.32 -3.08 25.06
N SER A 468 12.76 -4.17 25.69
CA SER A 468 13.99 -4.18 26.50
C SER A 468 15.29 -4.13 25.67
N LEU A 469 15.21 -4.39 24.36
CA LEU A 469 16.34 -4.35 23.44
C LEU A 469 16.36 -3.08 22.57
N MET A 470 15.38 -2.20 22.74
CA MET A 470 15.22 -1.01 21.90
C MET A 470 16.36 -0.01 22.18
N PRO A 471 17.16 0.38 21.17
CA PRO A 471 18.21 1.37 21.37
C PRO A 471 17.58 2.73 21.67
N ALA A 472 18.10 3.44 22.67
CA ALA A 472 17.75 4.83 22.95
C ALA A 472 18.80 5.75 22.32
N LEU A 473 18.37 6.66 21.44
CA LEU A 473 19.27 7.63 20.79
C LEU A 473 19.36 8.95 21.54
N THR A 474 18.30 9.33 22.25
CA THR A 474 18.23 10.57 23.01
C THR A 474 17.54 10.35 24.35
N PRO A 475 17.78 11.20 25.35
CA PRO A 475 16.93 11.25 26.53
C PRO A 475 15.54 11.81 26.18
N VAL A 476 14.55 11.53 27.04
CA VAL A 476 13.20 12.12 27.01
C VAL A 476 13.01 12.82 28.36
N GLU A 477 13.06 14.15 28.35
CA GLU A 477 13.17 14.94 29.58
C GLU A 477 12.12 16.05 29.69
N ASP A 478 11.59 16.57 28.58
CA ASP A 478 10.63 17.66 28.65
C ASP A 478 9.25 17.16 29.09
N ASP A 479 8.57 17.97 29.89
CA ASP A 479 7.30 17.60 30.53
C ASP A 479 6.22 17.23 29.50
N VAL A 480 6.19 17.90 28.35
CA VAL A 480 5.21 17.62 27.29
C VAL A 480 5.51 16.28 26.62
N SER A 481 6.76 15.98 26.26
CA SER A 481 7.16 14.67 25.74
C SER A 481 6.93 13.56 26.75
N LEU A 482 7.16 13.80 28.05
CA LEU A 482 6.82 12.84 29.10
C LEU A 482 5.30 12.59 29.18
N GLN A 483 4.48 13.64 29.07
CA GLN A 483 3.02 13.53 29.06
C GLN A 483 2.51 12.81 27.80
N VAL A 484 3.00 13.18 26.62
CA VAL A 484 2.67 12.54 25.33
C VAL A 484 3.11 11.08 25.34
N ARG A 485 4.32 10.79 25.83
CA ARG A 485 4.78 9.41 26.02
C ARG A 485 3.86 8.64 26.94
N SER A 486 3.50 9.19 28.12
CA SER A 486 2.58 8.53 29.05
C SER A 486 1.22 8.24 28.40
N HIS A 487 0.72 9.16 27.57
CA HIS A 487 -0.53 8.96 26.83
C HIS A 487 -0.50 7.67 26.01
N TYR A 488 0.57 7.45 25.24
CA TYR A 488 0.72 6.28 24.37
C TYR A 488 1.29 5.04 25.06
N GLU A 489 2.00 5.18 26.18
CA GLU A 489 2.42 4.04 27.00
C GLU A 489 1.23 3.44 27.75
N GLU A 490 0.25 4.24 28.19
CA GLU A 490 -0.98 3.71 28.79
C GLU A 490 -1.88 3.06 27.72
N HIS A 491 -2.10 3.75 26.60
CA HIS A 491 -2.94 3.29 25.50
C HIS A 491 -2.19 3.48 24.18
N PRO A 492 -1.56 2.43 23.64
CA PRO A 492 -0.72 2.51 22.45
C PRO A 492 -1.39 3.12 21.23
N TYR A 493 -0.56 3.71 20.36
CA TYR A 493 -0.97 4.11 19.02
C TYR A 493 -1.77 3.00 18.31
N PRO A 494 -2.68 3.38 17.40
CA PRO A 494 -3.50 2.46 16.64
C PRO A 494 -2.70 1.32 15.99
N GLN A 495 -3.11 0.09 16.29
CA GLN A 495 -2.49 -1.11 15.75
C GLN A 495 -3.13 -1.50 14.42
N TRP A 496 -2.32 -2.04 13.52
CA TRP A 496 -2.76 -2.46 12.20
C TRP A 496 -2.35 -3.88 11.87
N LEU A 497 -3.25 -4.65 11.29
CA LEU A 497 -3.03 -6.10 11.12
C LEU A 497 -2.30 -6.47 9.84
N ALA A 498 -2.43 -5.64 8.80
CA ALA A 498 -1.78 -5.84 7.52
C ALA A 498 -1.14 -4.53 7.03
N ALA A 499 0.07 -4.66 6.48
CA ALA A 499 0.75 -3.57 5.81
C ALA A 499 0.06 -3.32 4.46
N GLU A 500 0.05 -2.06 4.03
CA GLU A 500 -0.41 -1.71 2.70
C GLU A 500 0.56 -2.29 1.66
N PRO A 501 0.06 -2.95 0.60
CA PRO A 501 0.95 -3.44 -0.44
C PRO A 501 1.62 -2.25 -1.12
N VAL A 502 2.91 -2.40 -1.38
CA VAL A 502 3.71 -1.41 -2.10
C VAL A 502 3.98 -1.93 -3.50
N GLY A 503 3.82 -1.07 -4.50
CA GLY A 503 4.19 -1.37 -5.87
C GLY A 503 5.71 -1.57 -6.05
N PRO A 504 6.19 -1.72 -7.28
CA PRO A 504 7.62 -1.85 -7.56
C PRO A 504 8.43 -0.70 -6.94
N SER A 505 9.57 -1.02 -6.32
CA SER A 505 10.44 -0.02 -5.71
C SER A 505 10.93 0.99 -6.76
N THR A 506 10.92 2.27 -6.41
CA THR A 506 11.33 3.38 -7.29
C THR A 506 12.44 4.21 -6.62
N THR A 507 13.04 5.13 -7.37
CA THR A 507 13.95 6.14 -6.81
C THR A 507 13.16 7.33 -6.29
N LEU A 508 13.66 8.03 -5.27
CA LEU A 508 13.01 9.22 -4.70
C LEU A 508 12.70 10.29 -5.76
N ASP A 509 13.66 10.65 -6.60
CA ASP A 509 13.46 11.65 -7.66
C ASP A 509 12.34 11.24 -8.64
N ALA A 510 12.34 9.98 -9.09
CA ALA A 510 11.28 9.48 -9.97
C ALA A 510 9.90 9.50 -9.30
N PHE A 511 9.82 9.16 -8.02
CA PHE A 511 8.57 9.28 -7.27
C PHE A 511 8.08 10.73 -7.21
N LEU A 512 8.97 11.69 -6.91
CA LEU A 512 8.62 13.10 -6.87
C LEU A 512 8.22 13.65 -8.24
N SER A 513 8.91 13.28 -9.32
CA SER A 513 8.53 13.64 -10.69
C SER A 513 7.17 13.09 -11.10
N GLU A 514 6.81 11.90 -10.61
CA GLU A 514 5.51 11.30 -10.89
C GLU A 514 4.39 12.00 -10.09
N GLN A 515 4.64 12.27 -8.80
CA GLN A 515 3.64 12.87 -7.91
C GLN A 515 3.44 14.38 -8.14
N PHE A 516 4.51 15.11 -8.45
CA PHE A 516 4.55 16.57 -8.57
C PHE A 516 5.21 17.01 -9.89
N PRO A 517 4.62 16.67 -11.03
CA PRO A 517 5.29 16.81 -12.31
C PRO A 517 5.52 18.23 -12.80
N ASP A 518 4.60 19.12 -12.43
CA ASP A 518 4.64 20.53 -12.79
C ASP A 518 5.42 21.36 -11.74
N SER A 519 5.87 20.70 -10.66
CA SER A 519 6.61 21.32 -9.57
C SER A 519 8.10 21.36 -9.87
N SER A 520 8.75 22.47 -9.54
CA SER A 520 10.19 22.60 -9.70
C SER A 520 10.92 22.04 -8.46
N PHE A 521 11.73 21.01 -8.63
CA PHE A 521 12.59 20.49 -7.57
C PHE A 521 14.00 20.19 -8.09
N MET A 522 14.99 20.26 -7.20
CA MET A 522 16.37 19.87 -7.50
C MET A 522 16.49 18.36 -7.35
N PRO A 523 16.82 17.59 -8.41
CA PRO A 523 17.05 16.16 -8.27
C PRO A 523 18.22 15.90 -7.31
N GLY A 524 18.10 14.90 -6.45
CA GLY A 524 19.14 14.53 -5.47
C GLY A 524 20.44 14.04 -6.12
N GLY A 525 20.42 13.75 -7.43
CA GLY A 525 21.62 13.54 -8.26
C GLY A 525 22.43 12.29 -7.94
N LYS A 526 21.95 11.42 -7.05
CA LYS A 526 22.64 10.17 -6.67
C LYS A 526 21.89 8.94 -7.16
N GLU A 527 22.57 8.16 -7.98
CA GLU A 527 22.33 6.73 -8.13
C GLU A 527 23.01 6.02 -6.92
N GLY A 528 22.32 5.92 -5.79
CA GLY A 528 22.88 5.31 -4.57
C GLY A 528 21.89 5.20 -3.41
N ALA A 529 22.35 4.62 -2.29
CA ALA A 529 21.54 4.44 -1.08
C ALA A 529 21.09 5.79 -0.50
N ILE A 530 19.82 5.87 -0.08
CA ILE A 530 19.24 7.06 0.56
C ILE A 530 19.01 6.79 2.04
N ASP A 531 19.42 7.72 2.91
CA ASP A 531 19.12 7.65 4.34
C ASP A 531 17.80 8.38 4.61
N ILE A 532 16.84 7.67 5.20
CA ILE A 532 15.51 8.18 5.53
C ILE A 532 15.31 8.18 7.05
N LEU A 533 14.90 9.32 7.60
CA LEU A 533 14.36 9.40 8.96
C LEU A 533 12.84 9.39 8.92
N VAL A 534 12.21 8.50 9.67
CA VAL A 534 10.77 8.58 9.97
C VAL A 534 10.63 9.00 11.43
N ALA A 535 10.39 10.29 11.63
CA ALA A 535 10.32 10.95 12.93
C ALA A 535 8.89 10.91 13.47
N GLY A 536 8.68 10.12 14.53
CA GLY A 536 7.35 9.87 15.08
C GLY A 536 6.63 8.76 14.31
N CYS A 537 7.26 7.58 14.23
CA CYS A 537 6.77 6.49 13.39
C CYS A 537 5.53 5.76 13.95
N GLY A 538 5.13 6.02 15.20
CA GLY A 538 4.03 5.35 15.87
C GLY A 538 4.17 3.83 15.81
N THR A 539 3.14 3.15 15.29
CA THR A 539 3.15 1.68 15.06
C THR A 539 3.88 1.24 13.78
N GLY A 540 4.70 2.12 13.18
CA GLY A 540 5.70 1.77 12.16
C GLY A 540 5.20 1.65 10.73
N ARG A 541 3.94 2.02 10.46
CA ARG A 541 3.34 1.84 9.13
C ARG A 541 4.04 2.68 8.05
N SER A 542 4.26 3.97 8.31
CA SER A 542 5.02 4.87 7.43
C SER A 542 6.44 4.38 7.21
N ALA A 543 7.11 3.98 8.28
CA ALA A 543 8.48 3.45 8.24
C ALA A 543 8.63 2.21 7.35
N ILE A 544 7.71 1.26 7.46
CA ILE A 544 7.67 0.06 6.62
C ILE A 544 7.46 0.44 5.15
N HIS A 545 6.55 1.37 4.91
CA HIS A 545 6.22 1.82 3.58
C HIS A 545 7.40 2.56 2.90
N ALA A 546 8.08 3.45 3.63
CA ALA A 546 9.30 4.10 3.16
C ALA A 546 10.41 3.08 2.85
N ALA A 547 10.58 2.05 3.69
CA ALA A 547 11.58 1.00 3.51
C ALA A 547 11.33 0.12 2.28
N GLN A 548 10.07 -0.04 1.85
CA GLN A 548 9.69 -0.85 0.69
C GLN A 548 9.62 -0.03 -0.61
N ARG A 549 9.17 1.22 -0.53
CA ARG A 549 8.91 2.07 -1.69
C ARG A 549 10.18 2.52 -2.41
N PHE A 550 11.20 2.90 -1.64
CA PHE A 550 12.40 3.49 -2.21
C PHE A 550 13.54 2.49 -2.33
N ARG A 551 14.12 2.41 -3.54
CA ARG A 551 15.27 1.55 -3.83
C ARG A 551 16.47 1.99 -3.00
N ASP A 552 17.21 1.00 -2.47
CA ASP A 552 18.43 1.19 -1.69
C ASP A 552 18.26 2.08 -0.44
N ALA A 553 17.04 2.25 0.05
CA ALA A 553 16.77 3.05 1.24
C ALA A 553 17.27 2.39 2.53
N GLN A 554 17.86 3.18 3.42
CA GLN A 554 18.12 2.82 4.80
C GLN A 554 17.24 3.68 5.70
N VAL A 555 16.30 3.05 6.41
CA VAL A 555 15.31 3.76 7.22
C VAL A 555 15.66 3.68 8.69
N LEU A 556 15.71 4.84 9.35
CA LEU A 556 15.69 4.98 10.80
C LEU A 556 14.30 5.49 11.21
N ALA A 557 13.56 4.67 11.94
CA ALA A 557 12.26 5.02 12.49
C ALA A 557 12.38 5.26 14.00
N ILE A 558 11.85 6.38 14.46
CA ILE A 558 11.92 6.78 15.87
C ILE A 558 10.56 7.15 16.43
N ASP A 559 10.39 6.94 17.72
CA ASP A 559 9.20 7.35 18.46
C ASP A 559 9.51 7.49 19.97
N LEU A 560 8.62 8.17 20.69
CA LEU A 560 8.65 8.28 22.16
C LEU A 560 8.08 7.04 22.85
N SER A 561 7.16 6.32 22.21
CA SER A 561 6.48 5.16 22.78
C SER A 561 7.25 3.86 22.51
N LEU A 562 7.77 3.23 23.57
CA LEU A 562 8.43 1.92 23.46
C LEU A 562 7.44 0.83 23.07
N LYS A 563 6.19 0.91 23.52
CA LYS A 563 5.14 -0.04 23.11
C LYS A 563 4.90 0.03 21.61
N SER A 564 4.79 1.23 21.05
CA SER A 564 4.53 1.42 19.62
C SER A 564 5.74 1.04 18.76
N LEU A 565 6.96 1.37 19.20
CA LEU A 565 8.18 0.91 18.54
C LEU A 565 8.34 -0.62 18.57
N SER A 566 8.00 -1.26 19.69
CA SER A 566 8.09 -2.71 19.81
C SER A 566 7.12 -3.41 18.87
N TYR A 567 5.90 -2.86 18.76
CA TYR A 567 4.92 -3.30 17.78
C TYR A 567 5.44 -3.11 16.34
N ALA A 568 5.91 -1.91 16.00
CA ALA A 568 6.47 -1.56 14.70
C ALA A 568 7.61 -2.52 14.30
N GLN A 569 8.53 -2.78 15.22
CA GLN A 569 9.66 -3.67 15.01
C GLN A 569 9.22 -5.14 14.83
N ARG A 570 8.21 -5.61 15.58
CA ARG A 570 7.64 -6.95 15.37
C ARG A 570 7.02 -7.07 13.98
N GLN A 571 6.25 -6.08 13.54
CA GLN A 571 5.62 -6.08 12.22
C GLN A 571 6.65 -6.06 11.09
N ALA A 572 7.67 -5.20 11.20
CA ALA A 572 8.75 -5.15 10.21
C ALA A 572 9.50 -6.50 10.10
N ARG A 573 9.74 -7.19 11.23
CA ARG A 573 10.32 -8.54 11.24
C ARG A 573 9.42 -9.59 10.60
N ALA A 574 8.12 -9.55 10.88
CA ALA A 574 7.14 -10.47 10.29
C ALA A 574 7.06 -10.33 8.76
N LEU A 575 7.29 -9.12 8.24
CA LEU A 575 7.36 -8.82 6.81
C LEU A 575 8.74 -9.05 6.19
N GLY A 576 9.74 -9.46 6.98
CA GLY A 576 11.10 -9.70 6.51
C GLY A 576 11.87 -8.45 6.07
N ILE A 577 11.48 -7.26 6.55
CA ILE A 577 12.11 -5.98 6.19
C ILE A 577 13.42 -5.85 6.96
N ARG A 578 14.54 -5.67 6.24
CA ARG A 578 15.90 -5.66 6.81
C ARG A 578 16.56 -4.30 6.82
N ASN A 579 16.10 -3.38 5.99
CA ASN A 579 16.63 -2.03 5.81
C ASN A 579 15.90 -0.99 6.69
N LEU A 580 15.29 -1.42 7.78
CA LEU A 580 14.54 -0.58 8.72
C LEU A 580 15.03 -0.83 10.16
N ARG A 581 15.56 0.22 10.79
CA ARG A 581 15.98 0.25 12.19
C ARG A 581 15.00 1.07 13.01
N HIS A 582 14.67 0.59 14.20
CA HIS A 582 13.81 1.29 15.15
C HIS A 582 14.65 1.78 16.32
N ALA A 583 14.37 2.97 16.82
CA ALA A 583 15.02 3.48 18.02
C ALA A 583 14.11 4.40 18.83
N HIS A 584 14.27 4.38 20.15
CA HIS A 584 13.59 5.28 21.06
C HIS A 584 14.30 6.64 21.05
N ALA A 585 13.57 7.69 20.69
CA ALA A 585 14.13 9.03 20.63
C ALA A 585 13.04 10.10 20.74
N ASP A 586 13.47 11.27 21.20
CA ASP A 586 12.68 12.48 21.29
C ASP A 586 13.08 13.43 20.16
N ILE A 587 12.09 13.87 19.37
CA ILE A 587 12.28 14.82 18.27
C ILE A 587 12.98 16.09 18.77
N MET A 588 12.67 16.54 19.99
CA MET A 588 13.23 17.76 20.58
C MET A 588 14.72 17.66 20.91
N LYS A 589 15.31 16.45 20.88
CA LYS A 589 16.72 16.20 21.19
C LYS A 589 17.52 15.63 20.02
N LEU A 590 16.90 15.46 18.84
CA LEU A 590 17.55 14.78 17.71
C LEU A 590 18.74 15.54 17.11
N SER A 591 18.86 16.85 17.32
CA SER A 591 20.04 17.60 16.86
C SER A 591 21.37 17.04 17.40
N SER A 592 21.32 16.27 18.49
CA SER A 592 22.49 15.64 19.12
C SER A 592 22.99 14.37 18.43
N ILE A 593 22.24 13.75 17.51
CA ILE A 593 22.58 12.43 16.94
C ILE A 593 23.70 12.48 15.89
N GLY A 594 24.08 13.67 15.41
CA GLY A 594 25.19 13.87 14.47
C GLY A 594 25.00 13.22 13.10
N HIS A 595 23.76 12.93 12.69
CA HIS A 595 23.44 12.27 11.43
C HIS A 595 22.41 13.10 10.64
N THR A 596 22.58 13.16 9.31
CA THR A 596 21.71 13.92 8.42
C THR A 596 21.14 13.03 7.33
N PHE A 597 19.96 13.39 6.84
CA PHE A 597 19.14 12.53 5.98
C PHE A 597 18.84 13.19 4.64
N GLU A 598 18.73 12.38 3.59
CA GLU A 598 18.24 12.79 2.28
C GLU A 598 16.72 13.01 2.30
N MET A 599 16.01 12.22 3.11
CA MET A 599 14.58 12.32 3.29
C MET A 599 14.18 12.25 4.76
N ILE A 600 13.24 13.11 5.16
CA ILE A 600 12.62 13.06 6.50
C ILE A 600 11.10 12.99 6.36
N GLU A 601 10.48 11.97 6.95
CA GLU A 601 9.03 11.88 7.09
C GLU A 601 8.64 12.18 8.53
N SER A 602 7.65 13.04 8.72
CA SER A 602 6.99 13.22 10.02
C SER A 602 5.50 13.47 9.81
N SER A 603 4.70 12.45 10.10
CA SER A 603 3.26 12.44 9.89
C SER A 603 2.57 12.03 11.18
N GLY A 604 1.63 12.84 11.68
CA GLY A 604 0.88 12.49 12.89
C GLY A 604 1.53 12.83 14.24
N VAL A 605 2.63 13.60 14.27
CA VAL A 605 3.39 13.82 15.53
C VAL A 605 3.69 15.29 15.84
N LEU A 606 4.12 16.10 14.86
CA LEU A 606 4.55 17.47 15.13
C LEU A 606 3.48 18.33 15.84
N HIS A 607 2.22 18.12 15.50
CA HIS A 607 1.09 18.86 16.08
C HIS A 607 0.74 18.44 17.53
N HIS A 608 1.36 17.39 18.07
CA HIS A 608 1.19 17.00 19.48
C HIS A 608 2.33 17.51 20.39
N LEU A 609 3.37 18.10 19.81
CA LEU A 609 4.49 18.66 20.56
C LEU A 609 4.15 20.05 21.12
N ALA A 610 4.92 20.51 22.11
CA ALA A 610 4.71 21.80 22.78
C ALA A 610 4.77 22.99 21.80
N ASP A 611 5.72 22.93 20.86
CA ASP A 611 5.87 23.88 19.76
C ASP A 611 6.14 23.08 18.47
N PRO A 612 5.12 22.90 17.61
CA PRO A 612 5.26 22.19 16.34
C PRO A 612 6.32 22.79 15.41
N PHE A 613 6.49 24.10 15.41
CA PHE A 613 7.43 24.78 14.53
C PHE A 613 8.87 24.64 15.03
N ALA A 614 9.10 24.71 16.35
CA ALA A 614 10.42 24.44 16.92
C ALA A 614 10.87 23.00 16.64
N ALA A 615 9.95 22.03 16.80
CA ALA A 615 10.22 20.64 16.45
C ALA A 615 10.51 20.46 14.95
N TRP A 616 9.75 21.13 14.09
CA TRP A 616 10.00 21.10 12.65
C TRP A 616 11.36 21.71 12.30
N CYS A 617 11.78 22.81 12.94
CA CYS A 617 13.13 23.37 12.78
C CYS A 617 14.23 22.37 13.12
N ILE A 618 14.06 21.55 14.17
CA ILE A 618 15.02 20.49 14.50
C ILE A 618 15.11 19.49 13.35
N LEU A 619 13.99 19.04 12.80
CA LEU A 619 14.00 18.13 11.64
C LEU A 619 14.64 18.78 10.41
N VAL A 620 14.38 20.07 10.14
CA VAL A 620 15.02 20.82 9.05
C VAL A 620 16.54 20.88 9.22
N SER A 621 17.03 20.98 10.46
CA SER A 621 18.48 20.97 10.75
C SER A 621 19.16 19.64 10.40
N LEU A 622 18.41 18.54 10.43
CA LEU A 622 18.88 17.20 10.10
C LEU A 622 18.75 16.88 8.60
N LEU A 623 18.03 17.70 7.84
CA LEU A 623 17.86 17.51 6.40
C LEU A 623 19.06 18.05 5.62
N LYS A 624 19.60 17.24 4.71
CA LYS A 624 20.68 17.65 3.79
C LYS A 624 20.19 18.75 2.84
N PRO A 625 21.07 19.66 2.36
CA PRO A 625 20.73 20.57 1.26
C PRO A 625 20.21 19.78 0.04
N GLY A 626 19.11 20.24 -0.57
CA GLY A 626 18.41 19.51 -1.64
C GLY A 626 17.57 18.32 -1.16
N GLY A 627 17.67 17.94 0.12
CA GLY A 627 16.84 16.89 0.72
C GLY A 627 15.37 17.28 0.80
N VAL A 628 14.51 16.29 0.95
CA VAL A 628 13.05 16.46 0.94
C VAL A 628 12.41 16.01 2.24
N MET A 629 11.27 16.60 2.57
CA MET A 629 10.47 16.16 3.71
C MET A 629 9.04 15.88 3.29
N GLN A 630 8.46 14.83 3.88
CA GLN A 630 7.03 14.59 3.87
C GLN A 630 6.47 14.93 5.25
N ILE A 631 5.58 15.93 5.31
CA ILE A 631 5.06 16.48 6.55
C ILE A 631 3.53 16.32 6.57
N ALA A 632 2.99 15.96 7.74
CA ALA A 632 1.55 16.00 7.97
C ALA A 632 1.13 16.80 9.20
N LEU A 633 0.17 17.71 9.00
CA LEU A 633 -0.30 18.65 10.01
C LEU A 633 -1.83 18.77 9.97
N TYR A 634 -2.46 19.03 11.12
CA TYR A 634 -3.91 19.20 11.17
C TYR A 634 -4.36 20.59 10.71
N SER A 635 -5.38 20.61 9.86
CA SER A 635 -6.08 21.81 9.41
C SER A 635 -6.96 22.39 10.51
N GLU A 636 -6.86 23.69 10.77
CA GLU A 636 -7.81 24.42 11.62
C GLU A 636 -9.24 24.30 11.07
N MET A 637 -9.41 24.46 9.76
CA MET A 637 -10.72 24.47 9.12
C MET A 637 -11.39 23.09 9.15
N ALA A 638 -10.63 22.04 8.82
CA ALA A 638 -11.18 20.70 8.69
C ALA A 638 -11.43 20.01 10.05
N ARG A 639 -10.79 20.50 11.13
CA ARG A 639 -10.95 19.98 12.50
C ARG A 639 -12.15 20.54 13.26
N ARG A 640 -12.95 21.45 12.68
CA ARG A 640 -14.09 22.10 13.37
C ARG A 640 -15.07 21.14 14.06
N ASP A 641 -15.35 19.98 13.44
CA ASP A 641 -16.28 18.99 14.00
C ASP A 641 -15.67 18.31 15.24
N ILE A 642 -14.36 18.08 15.22
CA ILE A 642 -13.60 17.55 16.36
C ILE A 642 -13.52 18.58 17.48
N VAL A 643 -13.36 19.87 17.15
CA VAL A 643 -13.41 20.96 18.13
C VAL A 643 -14.77 21.01 18.82
N ALA A 644 -15.87 20.91 18.07
CA ALA A 644 -17.22 20.86 18.63
C ALA A 644 -17.42 19.62 19.53
N ALA A 645 -16.94 18.44 19.10
CA ALA A 645 -17.00 17.23 19.90
C ALA A 645 -16.18 17.32 21.19
N ARG A 646 -14.99 17.95 21.16
CA ARG A 646 -14.16 18.20 22.35
C ARG A 646 -14.82 19.17 23.33
N ALA A 647 -15.49 20.21 22.84
CA ALA A 647 -16.26 21.12 23.68
C ALA A 647 -17.42 20.38 24.39
N PHE A 648 -18.14 19.52 23.65
CA PHE A 648 -19.17 18.66 24.21
C PHE A 648 -18.64 17.70 25.28
N ILE A 649 -17.48 17.08 25.04
CA ILE A 649 -16.79 16.20 25.99
C ILE A 649 -16.45 16.94 27.29
N ALA A 650 -15.90 18.15 27.17
CA ALA A 650 -15.52 18.99 28.30
C ALA A 650 -16.76 19.42 29.12
N GLU A 651 -17.84 19.83 28.45
CA GLU A 651 -19.10 20.23 29.09
C GLU A 651 -19.72 19.08 29.90
N ARG A 652 -19.65 17.85 29.38
CA ARG A 652 -20.16 16.64 30.06
C ARG A 652 -19.20 16.04 31.09
N GLY A 653 -17.98 16.55 31.19
CA GLY A 653 -16.98 16.08 32.15
C GLY A 653 -16.43 14.67 31.85
N TYR A 654 -16.46 14.25 30.59
CA TYR A 654 -15.92 12.94 30.19
C TYR A 654 -14.39 12.93 30.28
N ARG A 655 -13.83 11.93 30.99
CA ARG A 655 -12.38 11.75 31.15
C ARG A 655 -11.81 10.85 30.05
N PRO A 656 -10.49 10.91 29.76
CA PRO A 656 -9.81 10.09 28.76
C PRO A 656 -9.60 8.63 29.21
N VAL A 657 -10.61 8.02 29.84
CA VAL A 657 -10.60 6.64 30.36
C VAL A 657 -11.62 5.77 29.61
N PRO A 658 -11.40 4.44 29.52
CA PRO A 658 -12.23 3.57 28.67
C PRO A 658 -13.75 3.66 28.90
N ALA A 659 -14.19 3.76 30.17
CA ALA A 659 -15.62 3.82 30.50
C ALA A 659 -16.28 5.11 29.97
N ASP A 660 -15.67 6.26 30.24
CA ASP A 660 -16.15 7.57 29.82
C ASP A 660 -16.14 7.70 28.28
N ILE A 661 -15.10 7.20 27.61
CA ILE A 661 -15.02 7.16 26.14
C ILE A 661 -16.18 6.34 25.55
N ARG A 662 -16.44 5.14 26.10
CA ARG A 662 -17.56 4.29 25.65
C ARG A 662 -18.90 4.99 25.80
N SER A 663 -19.15 5.63 26.94
CA SER A 663 -20.39 6.39 27.20
C SER A 663 -20.54 7.58 26.25
N CYS A 664 -19.47 8.37 26.10
CA CYS A 664 -19.44 9.50 25.16
C CYS A 664 -19.75 9.05 23.72
N ARG A 665 -19.17 7.94 23.27
CA ARG A 665 -19.45 7.38 21.93
C ARG A 665 -20.93 7.07 21.75
N GLN A 666 -21.60 6.50 22.75
CA GLN A 666 -23.04 6.19 22.65
C GLN A 666 -23.87 7.47 22.50
N GLU A 667 -23.53 8.54 23.22
CA GLU A 667 -24.21 9.83 23.06
C GLU A 667 -23.98 10.45 21.68
N LEU A 668 -22.73 10.45 21.19
CA LEU A 668 -22.40 10.97 19.85
C LEU A 668 -23.09 10.16 18.73
N LEU A 669 -23.21 8.83 18.91
CA LEU A 669 -23.97 7.97 17.99
C LEU A 669 -25.48 8.27 18.01
N ALA A 670 -26.02 8.79 19.12
CA ALA A 670 -27.43 9.16 19.24
C ALA A 670 -27.75 10.58 18.72
N CYS A 671 -26.73 11.40 18.43
CA CYS A 671 -26.92 12.75 17.89
C CYS A 671 -27.58 12.75 16.50
N GLU A 672 -28.24 13.86 16.17
CA GLU A 672 -28.89 14.08 14.87
C GLU A 672 -27.90 14.12 13.71
N ASN A 673 -28.31 13.57 12.56
CA ASN A 673 -27.51 13.55 11.33
C ASN A 673 -27.22 14.97 10.82
N GLY A 674 -26.00 15.17 10.30
CA GLY A 674 -25.55 16.44 9.76
C GLY A 674 -25.05 17.45 10.80
N THR A 675 -25.06 17.10 12.09
CA THR A 675 -24.46 17.92 13.15
C THR A 675 -22.95 17.65 13.26
N PRO A 676 -22.12 18.63 13.69
CA PRO A 676 -20.70 18.43 13.95
C PRO A 676 -20.41 17.24 14.88
N LEU A 677 -21.24 17.05 15.90
CA LEU A 677 -21.14 15.94 16.87
C LEU A 677 -21.39 14.57 16.23
N LYS A 678 -22.30 14.50 15.25
CA LYS A 678 -22.58 13.25 14.54
C LYS A 678 -21.54 12.97 13.46
N ASN A 679 -20.98 14.01 12.83
CA ASN A 679 -19.98 13.86 11.77
C ASN A 679 -18.70 13.16 12.25
N VAL A 680 -18.30 13.34 13.52
CA VAL A 680 -17.14 12.61 14.07
C VAL A 680 -17.36 11.11 14.17
N THR A 681 -18.59 10.60 14.05
CA THR A 681 -18.85 9.15 14.01
C THR A 681 -18.68 8.56 12.61
N LEU A 682 -18.39 9.37 11.59
CA LEU A 682 -18.19 8.91 10.21
C LEU A 682 -16.73 8.48 9.94
N THR A 683 -15.79 8.87 10.81
CA THR A 683 -14.39 8.47 10.71
C THR A 683 -14.19 7.07 11.29
N SER A 684 -13.30 6.29 10.68
CA SER A 684 -12.91 4.97 11.17
C SER A 684 -12.31 5.01 12.58
N ASP A 685 -11.65 6.11 12.93
CA ASP A 685 -10.94 6.30 14.19
C ASP A 685 -11.92 6.27 15.37
N PHE A 686 -13.19 6.61 15.13
CA PHE A 686 -14.27 6.49 16.11
C PHE A 686 -14.55 5.04 16.56
N TYR A 687 -14.14 4.04 15.79
CA TYR A 687 -14.50 2.62 15.99
C TYR A 687 -13.40 1.77 16.65
N SER A 688 -12.40 2.42 17.24
CA SER A 688 -11.37 1.80 18.07
C SER A 688 -11.13 2.67 19.29
N LEU A 689 -10.86 2.07 20.45
CA LEU A 689 -10.73 2.84 21.69
C LEU A 689 -9.48 3.73 21.68
N SER A 690 -8.37 3.22 21.16
CA SER A 690 -7.10 3.96 21.04
C SER A 690 -7.25 5.13 20.07
N ASP A 691 -7.82 4.87 18.89
CA ASP A 691 -8.02 5.88 17.85
C ASP A 691 -9.04 6.94 18.28
N CYS A 692 -10.12 6.54 18.95
CA CYS A 692 -11.15 7.46 19.41
C CYS A 692 -10.61 8.36 20.54
N ARG A 693 -9.76 7.81 21.43
CA ARG A 693 -9.06 8.59 22.47
C ARG A 693 -8.14 9.63 21.83
N ASP A 694 -7.36 9.24 20.83
CA ASP A 694 -6.47 10.14 20.09
C ASP A 694 -7.27 11.24 19.35
N LEU A 695 -8.35 10.86 18.68
CA LEU A 695 -9.21 11.79 17.95
C LEU A 695 -9.88 12.82 18.88
N LEU A 696 -10.53 12.36 19.96
CA LEU A 696 -11.48 13.17 20.72
C LEU A 696 -11.01 13.56 22.14
N PHE A 697 -10.01 12.89 22.69
CA PHE A 697 -9.57 13.06 24.08
C PHE A 697 -8.10 13.46 24.22
N HIS A 698 -7.41 13.75 23.11
CA HIS A 698 -6.02 14.18 23.14
C HIS A 698 -5.90 15.61 23.70
N GLY A 699 -5.12 15.76 24.78
CA GLY A 699 -4.99 17.03 25.52
C GLY A 699 -4.08 18.07 24.86
N GLN A 700 -3.24 17.66 23.91
CA GLN A 700 -2.27 18.51 23.23
C GLN A 700 -2.39 18.35 21.70
N GLU A 701 -3.14 19.22 21.02
CA GLU A 701 -3.25 19.19 19.56
C GLU A 701 -3.23 20.62 19.02
N HIS A 702 -2.21 20.90 18.21
CA HIS A 702 -2.08 22.13 17.46
C HIS A 702 -2.72 21.96 16.09
N ARG A 703 -3.48 22.98 15.69
CA ARG A 703 -4.10 23.09 14.38
C ARG A 703 -3.50 24.29 13.68
N LEU A 704 -3.29 24.18 12.38
CA LEU A 704 -2.56 25.17 11.60
C LEU A 704 -3.39 25.59 10.38
N THR A 705 -3.07 26.77 9.85
CA THR A 705 -3.56 27.24 8.55
C THR A 705 -2.46 27.12 7.50
N LEU A 706 -2.85 27.03 6.24
CA LEU A 706 -1.90 26.99 5.12
C LEU A 706 -1.02 28.24 5.04
N LEU A 707 -1.52 29.41 5.47
CA LEU A 707 -0.73 30.66 5.53
C LEU A 707 0.35 30.62 6.61
N GLN A 708 0.09 29.97 7.75
CA GLN A 708 1.12 29.75 8.77
C GLN A 708 2.21 28.80 8.26
N ILE A 709 1.81 27.75 7.54
CA ILE A 709 2.75 26.82 6.90
C ILE A 709 3.60 27.57 5.87
N GLU A 710 2.98 28.34 4.97
CA GLU A 710 3.68 29.14 3.95
C GLU A 710 4.77 30.04 4.55
N ARG A 711 4.43 30.77 5.62
CA ARG A 711 5.39 31.60 6.35
C ARG A 711 6.55 30.78 6.90
N PHE A 712 6.27 29.65 7.55
CA PHE A 712 7.31 28.78 8.08
C PHE A 712 8.26 28.28 6.97
N LEU A 713 7.71 27.90 5.81
CA LEU A 713 8.52 27.44 4.67
C LEU A 713 9.46 28.54 4.18
N SER A 714 8.96 29.76 4.02
CA SER A 714 9.77 30.93 3.62
C SER A 714 10.88 31.22 4.64
N ASP A 715 10.56 31.24 5.93
CA ASP A 715 11.50 31.58 7.01
C ASP A 715 12.63 30.52 7.16
N ASN A 716 12.41 29.29 6.68
CA ASN A 716 13.35 28.17 6.84
C ASN A 716 13.99 27.70 5.51
N GLY A 717 13.81 28.45 4.41
CA GLY A 717 14.40 28.10 3.12
C GLY A 717 13.87 26.78 2.56
N LEU A 718 12.58 26.51 2.75
CA LEU A 718 11.91 25.32 2.24
C LEU A 718 11.01 25.69 1.06
N ARG A 719 11.09 24.91 -0.02
CA ARG A 719 10.19 24.99 -1.17
C ARG A 719 9.05 24.00 -1.01
N PHE A 720 7.82 24.46 -1.21
CA PHE A 720 6.66 23.58 -1.29
C PHE A 720 6.61 22.85 -2.64
N LEU A 721 6.44 21.53 -2.61
CA LEU A 721 6.36 20.70 -3.83
C LEU A 721 4.92 20.39 -4.23
N GLY A 722 4.04 20.14 -3.26
CA GLY A 722 2.63 19.81 -3.50
C GLY A 722 2.01 18.97 -2.39
N PHE A 723 0.68 18.82 -2.43
CA PHE A 723 -0.09 17.94 -1.55
C PHE A 723 -0.20 16.51 -2.08
N ASP A 724 -0.07 15.54 -1.17
CA ASP A 724 -0.49 14.15 -1.38
C ASP A 724 -2.01 14.05 -1.16
N ILE A 725 -2.77 14.29 -2.24
CA ILE A 725 -4.23 14.33 -2.23
C ILE A 725 -4.81 13.69 -3.49
N ASP A 726 -6.06 13.22 -3.41
CA ASP A 726 -6.69 12.44 -4.46
C ASP A 726 -6.87 13.23 -5.78
N ALA A 727 -6.92 12.49 -6.88
CA ALA A 727 -6.99 13.07 -8.22
C ALA A 727 -8.28 13.90 -8.47
N ALA A 728 -9.39 13.57 -7.81
CA ALA A 728 -10.63 14.33 -7.99
C ALA A 728 -10.51 15.70 -7.32
N THR A 729 -9.91 15.78 -6.14
CA THR A 729 -9.61 17.04 -5.48
C THR A 729 -8.60 17.87 -6.27
N LYS A 730 -7.52 17.27 -6.79
CA LYS A 730 -6.55 17.95 -7.69
C LYS A 730 -7.26 18.56 -8.92
N ARG A 731 -8.22 17.85 -9.54
CA ARG A 731 -9.01 18.38 -10.66
C ARG A 731 -9.88 19.58 -10.26
N LYS A 732 -10.60 19.50 -9.14
CA LYS A 732 -11.43 20.60 -8.63
C LYS A 732 -10.57 21.83 -8.34
N TYR A 733 -9.40 21.64 -7.74
CA TYR A 733 -8.45 22.73 -7.49
C TYR A 733 -8.01 23.40 -8.80
N ARG A 734 -7.57 22.64 -9.80
CA ARG A 734 -7.15 23.20 -11.10
C ARG A 734 -8.26 23.96 -11.83
N GLN A 735 -9.51 23.52 -11.69
CA GLN A 735 -10.67 24.26 -12.21
C GLN A 735 -10.86 25.59 -11.50
N ARG A 736 -10.60 25.63 -10.18
CA ARG A 736 -10.72 26.82 -9.34
C ARG A 736 -9.56 27.80 -9.49
N CYS A 737 -8.35 27.29 -9.76
CA CYS A 737 -7.10 28.04 -9.83
C CYS A 737 -6.30 27.65 -11.09
N PRO A 738 -6.76 27.99 -12.31
CA PRO A 738 -6.13 27.55 -13.56
C PRO A 738 -4.74 28.16 -13.81
N ALA A 739 -4.40 29.25 -13.11
CA ALA A 739 -3.09 29.88 -13.20
C ALA A 739 -2.00 29.13 -12.41
N ASP A 740 -2.36 28.39 -11.36
CA ASP A 740 -1.43 27.59 -10.55
C ASP A 740 -1.42 26.14 -11.04
N ILE A 741 -0.77 25.92 -12.20
CA ILE A 741 -0.68 24.60 -12.84
C ILE A 741 0.04 23.60 -11.92
N ALA A 742 1.10 24.06 -11.24
CA ALA A 742 1.91 23.27 -10.32
C ALA A 742 1.19 22.92 -9.01
N MET A 743 0.12 23.65 -8.68
CA MET A 743 -0.62 23.53 -7.43
C MET A 743 0.27 23.79 -6.21
N THR A 744 1.19 24.75 -6.35
CA THR A 744 2.21 25.08 -5.34
C THR A 744 1.92 26.36 -4.55
N ASP A 745 0.87 27.11 -4.91
CA ASP A 745 0.46 28.33 -4.20
C ASP A 745 -0.43 27.99 -3.00
N LEU A 746 0.15 28.05 -1.80
CA LEU A 746 -0.54 27.80 -0.54
C LEU A 746 -1.64 28.83 -0.24
N GLY A 747 -1.52 30.06 -0.74
CA GLY A 747 -2.57 31.07 -0.64
C GLY A 747 -3.82 30.69 -1.44
N SER A 748 -3.63 30.22 -2.68
CA SER A 748 -4.72 29.67 -3.49
C SER A 748 -5.36 28.44 -2.86
N TRP A 749 -4.56 27.54 -2.27
CA TRP A 749 -5.09 26.40 -1.51
C TRP A 749 -5.88 26.80 -0.27
N HIS A 750 -5.48 27.87 0.42
CA HIS A 750 -6.21 28.40 1.57
C HIS A 750 -7.61 28.89 1.19
N VAL A 751 -7.72 29.60 0.06
CA VAL A 751 -9.02 30.02 -0.48
C VAL A 751 -9.86 28.80 -0.87
N PHE A 752 -9.26 27.83 -1.57
CA PHE A 752 -9.94 26.60 -1.95
C PHE A 752 -10.48 25.81 -0.75
N GLU A 753 -9.69 25.67 0.32
CA GLU A 753 -10.10 25.01 1.57
C GLU A 753 -11.23 25.77 2.27
N THR A 754 -11.22 27.10 2.25
CA THR A 754 -12.30 27.91 2.82
C THR A 754 -13.63 27.63 2.11
N GLU A 755 -13.60 27.45 0.79
CA GLU A 755 -14.76 27.06 -0.02
C GLU A 755 -15.11 25.56 0.14
N ASN A 756 -14.14 24.73 0.50
CA ASN A 756 -14.27 23.28 0.64
C ASN A 756 -13.70 22.78 1.99
N PRO A 757 -14.37 23.04 3.13
CA PRO A 757 -13.76 22.88 4.45
C PRO A 757 -13.34 21.44 4.83
N TYR A 758 -13.85 20.43 4.13
CA TYR A 758 -13.52 19.02 4.37
C TYR A 758 -12.40 18.50 3.46
N THR A 759 -11.79 19.34 2.62
CA THR A 759 -10.70 18.93 1.72
C THR A 759 -9.56 18.24 2.46
N PHE A 760 -9.18 18.75 3.63
CA PHE A 760 -8.10 18.19 4.46
C PHE A 760 -8.62 17.57 5.76
N ILE A 761 -9.79 16.92 5.71
CA ILE A 761 -10.43 16.29 6.89
C ILE A 761 -9.54 15.28 7.60
N SER A 762 -8.66 14.59 6.85
CA SER A 762 -7.61 13.76 7.43
C SER A 762 -6.50 14.66 7.99
N MET A 763 -5.63 15.19 7.13
CA MET A 763 -4.51 16.08 7.45
C MET A 763 -4.11 16.85 6.19
N TYR A 764 -3.41 17.97 6.33
CA TYR A 764 -2.50 18.45 5.29
C TYR A 764 -1.38 17.43 5.16
N GLN A 765 -1.29 16.68 4.06
CA GLN A 765 -0.14 15.81 3.76
C GLN A 765 0.59 16.39 2.56
N PHE A 766 1.84 16.79 2.73
CA PHE A 766 2.56 17.51 1.69
C PHE A 766 4.06 17.29 1.71
N TRP A 767 4.68 17.66 0.60
CA TRP A 767 6.11 17.52 0.37
C TRP A 767 6.78 18.88 0.26
N VAL A 768 7.98 18.98 0.83
CA VAL A 768 8.84 20.16 0.75
C VAL A 768 10.28 19.77 0.44
N GLN A 769 11.05 20.70 -0.13
CA GLN A 769 12.47 20.53 -0.40
C GLN A 769 13.28 21.65 0.25
N LYS A 770 14.41 21.31 0.88
CA LYS A 770 15.35 22.30 1.42
C LYS A 770 16.23 22.88 0.32
N MET A 771 16.26 24.20 0.24
CA MET A 771 16.98 24.96 -0.79
C MET A 771 18.49 25.00 -0.59
#